data_AF-A0A3M3EGU6-F1
#
_entry.id   AF-A0A3M3EGU6-F1
#
_cell.length_a   1.000
_cell.length_b   1.000
_cell.length_c   1.000
_cell.angle_alpha   90.00
_cell.angle_beta   90.00
_cell.angle_gamma   90.00
#
_symmetry.space_group_name_H-M   'P 1'
#
loop_
_entity.id
_entity.type
_entity.pdbx_description
1 polymer ?
#
loop_
_entity_poly.entity_id
_entity_poly.type
_entity_poly.pdbx_seq_one_letter_code
_entity_poly.pdbx_strand_id
1 'polypeptide(L)'
;MTVQSKLIDLNGEQLTRQEVAKRSRLAARALSNPLTAPPQEGASIDDQLVDNLIPKSVLDSSQMIVRFDNSKIPVPHDGDEWELYQRKGGDTGAGTEIAQDVFGQAVGRPAETEIPVDTSVLLDDDPNEPSTIYEYQFVVYKGEDGNGSATLWLPAAIDRYAPEQDKQTGNFYKPDFARFTNLSPGSTIDEAWLANNTSLNLTVNIAYMFYRPDDTIEIYADTSYGVPGTPIYSGSLASNSISIPKDNLPVLDGAYYLWYKLIDIVGNESELSDAARFNVVRLPPPSLIDCYIPQGMSPDAIDLEDRESGVFLVVPRAINGQDDDRIRPVISNGVIPPINLGNQPLGTSSQLEFPITSSRLMDLWGSSTVEVPVTVRYELVRGTSTPIGSTTIPSSIDFSYRGPDNPDFPDRTNPAMVKVKVVGASGVDDHLSSTDRDATATISTTLVASGSTWTAVGDEIVRLWFNGTEVHSEQLTAGAPPATVTFDMDPNVVDYGLGIVIAYWTIEELGGRNVMKSEDTEVQVDPVLITMPAPQVDLYGSLISCRSLTRGTWELPVTVPIDVSYMPAGTVVTLKSQGYEDGTGTGMVGGTDFTDTHRVTDAEVTAGVFEHDIQPYMTKIRPIQPAHGTGAPRGWIKIWYTVPGVPDPSEELFKEVSLLNSSYNYCEENPTL
;
A
#
# COMPACT_ATOMS: atom_id res chain seq x y z
N MET A 1 -6.17 21.10 7.26
CA MET A 1 -6.79 20.35 6.16
C MET A 1 -5.94 19.11 5.98
N THR A 2 -6.25 18.06 6.73
CA THR A 2 -5.20 17.17 7.25
C THR A 2 -5.56 15.73 6.92
N VAL A 3 -4.85 15.11 5.97
CA VAL A 3 -5.00 13.67 5.66
C VAL A 3 -3.63 13.02 5.47
N GLN A 4 -3.06 12.64 6.60
CA GLN A 4 -2.34 11.38 6.87
C GLN A 4 -1.32 10.88 5.82
N SER A 5 -0.07 10.79 6.27
CA SER A 5 1.01 10.03 5.67
C SER A 5 0.64 8.54 5.46
N LYS A 6 1.08 7.95 4.35
CA LYS A 6 0.76 6.57 3.93
C LYS A 6 1.93 5.59 4.15
N LEU A 7 2.31 5.40 5.42
CA LEU A 7 3.19 4.30 5.84
C LEU A 7 2.39 3.00 6.02
N ILE A 8 3.07 1.86 5.94
CA ILE A 8 2.55 0.52 6.21
C ILE A 8 3.62 -0.23 7.01
N ASP A 9 3.26 -0.73 8.20
CA ASP A 9 4.12 -1.61 8.96
C ASP A 9 4.19 -3.00 8.30
N LEU A 10 5.39 -3.52 8.07
CA LEU A 10 5.60 -4.85 7.52
C LEU A 10 6.73 -5.56 8.29
N ASN A 11 6.33 -6.33 9.32
CA ASN A 11 7.16 -7.04 10.28
C ASN A 11 7.92 -6.15 11.30
N GLY A 12 7.32 -5.06 11.77
CA GLY A 12 7.89 -4.13 12.75
C GLY A 12 8.76 -3.03 12.12
N GLU A 13 8.69 -2.89 10.79
CA GLU A 13 9.40 -1.89 10.01
C GLU A 13 8.34 -1.07 9.24
N GLN A 14 8.18 0.23 9.59
CA GLN A 14 7.21 1.10 8.91
C GLN A 14 7.76 1.58 7.57
N LEU A 15 7.42 0.82 6.53
CA LEU A 15 7.81 1.07 5.15
C LEU A 15 6.82 2.01 4.47
N THR A 16 7.28 2.78 3.49
CA THR A 16 6.37 3.36 2.51
C THR A 16 5.81 2.26 1.60
N ARG A 17 4.69 2.55 0.94
CA ARG A 17 4.13 1.65 -0.11
C ARG A 17 5.11 1.36 -1.25
N GLN A 18 6.14 2.19 -1.42
CA GLN A 18 7.12 2.09 -2.50
C GLN A 18 8.22 1.06 -2.19
N GLU A 19 8.65 0.92 -0.93
CA GLU A 19 9.65 -0.09 -0.53
C GLU A 19 9.07 -1.50 -0.51
N VAL A 20 7.82 -1.66 -0.05
CA VAL A 20 7.08 -2.93 -0.13
C VAL A 20 7.01 -3.42 -1.58
N ALA A 21 6.66 -2.53 -2.52
CA ALA A 21 6.63 -2.84 -3.94
C ALA A 21 8.03 -3.20 -4.50
N LYS A 22 9.09 -2.51 -4.06
CA LYS A 22 10.46 -2.76 -4.54
C LYS A 22 11.02 -4.11 -4.03
N ARG A 23 10.77 -4.48 -2.77
CA ARG A 23 11.12 -5.80 -2.22
C ARG A 23 10.36 -6.94 -2.94
N SER A 24 9.07 -6.73 -3.26
CA SER A 24 8.27 -7.72 -3.99
C SER A 24 8.80 -8.03 -5.40
N ARG A 25 9.15 -6.99 -6.18
CA ARG A 25 9.70 -7.16 -7.55
C ARG A 25 11.02 -7.93 -7.60
N LEU A 26 11.87 -7.77 -6.57
CA LEU A 26 13.15 -8.49 -6.48
C LEU A 26 12.97 -9.99 -6.20
N ALA A 27 11.95 -10.38 -5.44
CA ALA A 27 11.67 -11.79 -5.13
C ALA A 27 11.20 -12.58 -6.38
N ALA A 28 10.41 -11.94 -7.26
CA ALA A 28 9.84 -12.60 -8.43
C ALA A 28 10.89 -13.07 -9.46
N ARG A 29 11.99 -12.31 -9.66
CA ARG A 29 13.05 -12.65 -10.62
C ARG A 29 13.79 -13.97 -10.32
N ALA A 30 13.69 -14.49 -9.09
CA ALA A 30 14.52 -15.58 -8.60
C ALA A 30 13.81 -16.95 -8.51
N LEU A 31 12.53 -17.04 -8.85
CA LEU A 31 11.77 -18.29 -8.69
C LEU A 31 12.11 -19.33 -9.77
N SER A 32 12.26 -20.57 -9.33
CA SER A 32 12.58 -21.74 -10.16
C SER A 32 11.81 -22.97 -9.68
N ASN A 33 10.76 -23.34 -10.42
CA ASN A 33 10.01 -24.59 -10.23
C ASN A 33 9.54 -25.10 -11.60
N PRO A 34 9.83 -26.35 -11.98
CA PRO A 34 9.35 -26.93 -13.23
C PRO A 34 7.90 -27.42 -13.06
N LEU A 35 7.00 -26.95 -13.93
CA LEU A 35 5.66 -27.48 -14.10
C LEU A 35 5.40 -27.68 -15.59
N THR A 36 4.81 -28.82 -15.96
CA THR A 36 4.31 -29.06 -17.31
C THR A 36 3.20 -28.07 -17.63
N ALA A 37 3.32 -27.34 -18.73
CA ALA A 37 2.35 -26.32 -19.11
C ALA A 37 0.94 -26.91 -19.33
N PRO A 38 -0.13 -26.21 -18.92
CA PRO A 38 -1.50 -26.54 -19.31
C PRO A 38 -1.73 -26.26 -20.81
N PRO A 39 -2.83 -26.76 -21.40
CA PRO A 39 -3.32 -26.25 -22.69
C PRO A 39 -3.63 -24.74 -22.59
N GLN A 40 -3.85 -24.08 -23.73
CA GLN A 40 -4.22 -22.67 -23.75
C GLN A 40 -5.62 -22.47 -23.17
N GLU A 41 -5.70 -21.94 -21.95
CA GLU A 41 -6.94 -21.39 -21.40
C GLU A 41 -7.17 -20.01 -22.02
N GLY A 42 -8.40 -19.71 -22.46
CA GLY A 42 -8.71 -18.43 -23.10
C GLY A 42 -9.95 -18.42 -23.99
N ALA A 43 -10.46 -19.57 -24.41
CA ALA A 43 -11.83 -19.69 -24.88
C ALA A 43 -12.76 -19.78 -23.66
N SER A 44 -13.85 -19.01 -23.67
CA SER A 44 -14.97 -19.10 -22.74
C SER A 44 -16.29 -18.93 -23.49
N ILE A 45 -17.38 -19.28 -22.83
CA ILE A 45 -18.73 -18.85 -23.21
C ILE A 45 -19.14 -17.86 -22.13
N ASP A 46 -19.78 -16.75 -22.54
CA ASP A 46 -20.06 -15.68 -21.60
C ASP A 46 -21.24 -15.99 -20.66
N ASP A 47 -21.21 -15.35 -19.49
CA ASP A 47 -22.23 -15.35 -18.44
C ASP A 47 -22.67 -16.73 -17.89
N GLN A 48 -21.94 -17.82 -18.16
CA GLN A 48 -22.34 -19.16 -17.74
C GLN A 48 -22.53 -19.34 -16.22
N LEU A 49 -23.48 -20.21 -15.89
CA LEU A 49 -23.89 -20.58 -14.53
C LEU A 49 -23.47 -22.03 -14.21
N VAL A 50 -23.91 -22.53 -13.06
CA VAL A 50 -23.78 -23.95 -12.69
C VAL A 50 -24.41 -24.86 -13.76
N ASP A 51 -23.89 -26.08 -13.87
CA ASP A 51 -24.24 -27.05 -14.93
C ASP A 51 -24.06 -26.52 -16.37
N ASN A 52 -23.28 -25.44 -16.52
CA ASN A 52 -23.00 -24.72 -17.77
C ASN A 52 -24.22 -23.98 -18.37
N LEU A 53 -25.25 -23.74 -17.55
CA LEU A 53 -26.48 -23.07 -17.95
C LEU A 53 -26.22 -21.63 -18.42
N ILE A 54 -26.89 -21.20 -19.49
CA ILE A 54 -26.85 -19.83 -20.00
C ILE A 54 -27.99 -19.02 -19.34
N PRO A 55 -27.72 -17.85 -18.73
CA PRO A 55 -28.76 -17.05 -18.08
C PRO A 55 -29.86 -16.59 -19.02
N LYS A 56 -31.06 -16.38 -18.45
CA LYS A 56 -32.20 -15.76 -19.12
C LYS A 56 -31.83 -14.48 -19.86
N SER A 57 -31.06 -13.60 -19.22
CA SER A 57 -30.65 -12.30 -19.77
C SER A 57 -29.90 -12.39 -21.09
N VAL A 58 -29.15 -13.48 -21.30
CA VAL A 58 -28.42 -13.75 -22.55
C VAL A 58 -29.35 -14.43 -23.57
N LEU A 59 -30.12 -15.42 -23.13
CA LEU A 59 -31.04 -16.18 -23.99
C LEU A 59 -32.18 -15.32 -24.57
N ASP A 60 -32.61 -14.27 -23.86
CA ASP A 60 -33.59 -13.30 -24.33
C ASP A 60 -32.95 -12.15 -25.15
N SER A 61 -31.61 -12.04 -25.17
CA SER A 61 -30.87 -11.07 -26.03
C SER A 61 -30.73 -11.51 -27.49
N SER A 62 -31.04 -12.78 -27.79
CA SER A 62 -30.85 -13.46 -29.09
C SER A 62 -29.40 -13.75 -29.51
N GLN A 63 -28.39 -13.40 -28.71
CA GLN A 63 -26.99 -13.76 -28.97
C GLN A 63 -26.30 -14.30 -27.70
N MET A 64 -25.41 -15.26 -27.88
CA MET A 64 -24.47 -15.76 -26.89
C MET A 64 -23.08 -15.60 -27.49
N ILE A 65 -22.16 -14.99 -26.75
CA ILE A 65 -20.80 -14.81 -27.23
C ILE A 65 -19.98 -16.03 -26.82
N VAL A 66 -19.41 -16.70 -27.81
CA VAL A 66 -18.22 -17.54 -27.59
C VAL A 66 -17.04 -16.58 -27.70
N ARG A 67 -16.38 -16.35 -26.57
CA ARG A 67 -15.31 -15.36 -26.42
C ARG A 67 -13.98 -16.09 -26.47
N PHE A 68 -13.10 -15.70 -27.39
CA PHE A 68 -11.68 -15.97 -27.20
C PHE A 68 -10.96 -14.69 -26.79
N ASP A 69 -10.31 -14.74 -25.62
CA ASP A 69 -9.54 -13.62 -25.10
C ASP A 69 -8.21 -13.49 -25.86
N ASN A 70 -8.09 -12.46 -26.70
CA ASN A 70 -6.89 -12.25 -27.52
C ASN A 70 -5.69 -11.79 -26.69
N SER A 71 -5.84 -11.46 -25.39
CA SER A 71 -4.72 -11.29 -24.46
C SER A 71 -4.13 -12.61 -23.97
N LYS A 72 -4.84 -13.74 -24.18
CA LYS A 72 -4.29 -15.10 -24.04
C LYS A 72 -3.44 -15.51 -25.26
N ILE A 73 -3.29 -14.63 -26.25
CA ILE A 73 -2.19 -14.61 -27.23
C ILE A 73 -1.06 -13.79 -26.58
N PRO A 74 -0.15 -14.39 -25.79
CA PRO A 74 0.42 -13.63 -24.68
C PRO A 74 1.55 -12.67 -25.13
N VAL A 75 2.09 -12.88 -26.34
CA VAL A 75 2.70 -11.77 -27.09
C VAL A 75 2.07 -11.77 -28.50
N PRO A 76 1.26 -10.77 -28.87
CA PRO A 76 0.59 -10.68 -30.18
C PRO A 76 1.38 -9.84 -31.21
N HIS A 77 1.31 -10.19 -32.48
CA HIS A 77 2.04 -9.56 -33.59
C HIS A 77 1.20 -9.33 -34.83
N ASP A 78 1.72 -8.49 -35.73
CA ASP A 78 1.20 -8.27 -37.07
C ASP A 78 1.37 -9.54 -37.95
N GLY A 79 0.56 -10.57 -37.69
CA GLY A 79 0.60 -11.87 -38.38
C GLY A 79 0.13 -13.09 -37.57
N ASP A 80 -0.79 -12.95 -36.61
CA ASP A 80 -1.35 -14.09 -35.83
C ASP A 80 -2.74 -14.52 -36.39
N GLU A 81 -3.16 -15.80 -36.19
CA GLU A 81 -4.31 -16.45 -36.88
C GLU A 81 -5.17 -17.39 -35.96
N TRP A 82 -6.45 -17.68 -36.27
CA TRP A 82 -7.37 -18.52 -35.44
C TRP A 82 -8.56 -19.24 -36.15
N GLU A 83 -9.20 -20.22 -35.45
CA GLU A 83 -10.36 -21.05 -35.89
C GLU A 83 -11.37 -21.37 -34.74
N LEU A 84 -12.66 -21.66 -35.02
CA LEU A 84 -13.72 -22.08 -34.05
C LEU A 84 -14.69 -23.17 -34.57
N TYR A 85 -15.02 -24.15 -33.71
CA TYR A 85 -15.89 -25.33 -33.99
C TYR A 85 -17.09 -25.49 -33.01
N GLN A 86 -18.16 -26.22 -33.40
CA GLN A 86 -19.38 -26.53 -32.60
C GLN A 86 -19.91 -27.98 -32.75
N ARG A 87 -20.60 -28.55 -31.73
CA ARG A 87 -21.49 -29.75 -31.83
C ARG A 87 -22.64 -29.76 -30.78
N LYS A 88 -23.58 -30.72 -30.83
CA LYS A 88 -24.58 -30.97 -29.75
C LYS A 88 -23.96 -31.91 -28.69
N GLY A 89 -24.38 -31.79 -27.43
CA GLY A 89 -23.83 -32.58 -26.32
C GLY A 89 -24.00 -34.10 -26.53
N GLY A 90 -22.91 -34.84 -26.38
CA GLY A 90 -22.86 -36.30 -26.55
C GLY A 90 -22.24 -36.79 -27.87
N ASP A 91 -22.02 -35.91 -28.85
CA ASP A 91 -21.31 -36.24 -30.09
C ASP A 91 -19.79 -36.35 -29.88
N THR A 92 -19.14 -37.35 -30.49
CA THR A 92 -17.69 -37.60 -30.34
C THR A 92 -16.87 -37.20 -31.57
N GLY A 93 -17.43 -36.42 -32.50
CA GLY A 93 -16.75 -35.91 -33.68
C GLY A 93 -15.90 -34.66 -33.41
N ALA A 94 -15.12 -34.24 -34.41
CA ALA A 94 -14.30 -33.01 -34.38
C ALA A 94 -15.12 -31.70 -34.44
N GLY A 95 -16.44 -31.78 -34.23
CA GLY A 95 -17.37 -30.68 -34.47
C GLY A 95 -17.59 -30.35 -35.95
N THR A 96 -18.37 -29.31 -36.17
CA THR A 96 -18.48 -28.59 -37.45
C THR A 96 -17.80 -27.23 -37.26
N GLU A 97 -17.01 -26.79 -38.24
CA GLU A 97 -16.47 -25.42 -38.24
C GLU A 97 -17.62 -24.42 -38.31
N ILE A 98 -17.58 -23.38 -37.49
CA ILE A 98 -18.58 -22.30 -37.51
C ILE A 98 -17.97 -20.90 -37.72
N ALA A 99 -16.66 -20.71 -37.51
CA ALA A 99 -15.94 -19.49 -37.87
C ALA A 99 -14.41 -19.71 -37.99
N GLN A 100 -13.73 -18.85 -38.74
CA GLN A 100 -12.27 -18.72 -38.82
C GLN A 100 -11.91 -17.29 -39.27
N ASP A 101 -10.77 -16.74 -38.86
CA ASP A 101 -10.20 -15.50 -39.43
C ASP A 101 -8.71 -15.31 -39.06
N VAL A 102 -8.06 -14.29 -39.63
CA VAL A 102 -6.78 -13.78 -39.16
C VAL A 102 -7.00 -12.68 -38.11
N PHE A 103 -6.14 -12.57 -37.10
CA PHE A 103 -6.26 -11.49 -36.11
C PHE A 103 -5.71 -10.13 -36.62
N GLY A 104 -5.17 -10.08 -37.84
CA GLY A 104 -4.63 -8.87 -38.46
C GLY A 104 -3.43 -8.27 -37.71
N GLN A 105 -3.23 -6.95 -37.86
CA GLN A 105 -2.22 -6.22 -37.10
C GLN A 105 -2.51 -6.33 -35.60
N ALA A 106 -1.50 -6.61 -34.78
CA ALA A 106 -1.66 -6.55 -33.32
C ALA A 106 -1.94 -5.12 -32.85
N VAL A 107 -1.37 -4.13 -33.55
CA VAL A 107 -1.74 -2.72 -33.37
C VAL A 107 -3.16 -2.49 -33.89
N GLY A 108 -4.13 -2.40 -32.97
CA GLY A 108 -5.54 -2.13 -33.27
C GLY A 108 -6.45 -3.36 -33.29
N ARG A 109 -5.92 -4.55 -32.93
CA ARG A 109 -6.69 -5.79 -32.75
C ARG A 109 -7.76 -5.63 -31.64
N PRO A 110 -8.96 -6.21 -31.78
CA PRO A 110 -9.93 -6.28 -30.69
C PRO A 110 -9.38 -7.14 -29.53
N ALA A 111 -9.68 -6.74 -28.28
CA ALA A 111 -9.14 -7.36 -27.07
C ALA A 111 -9.60 -8.81 -26.88
N GLU A 112 -10.83 -9.11 -27.30
CA GLU A 112 -11.35 -10.46 -27.49
C GLU A 112 -11.86 -10.61 -28.92
N THR A 113 -11.74 -11.81 -29.47
CA THR A 113 -12.53 -12.22 -30.63
C THR A 113 -13.87 -12.73 -30.08
N GLU A 114 -14.84 -11.82 -30.02
CA GLU A 114 -16.24 -12.15 -29.74
C GLU A 114 -16.85 -12.82 -30.98
N ILE A 115 -17.25 -14.09 -30.84
CA ILE A 115 -17.88 -14.85 -31.92
C ILE A 115 -19.36 -15.01 -31.56
N PRO A 116 -20.27 -14.21 -32.17
CA PRO A 116 -21.68 -14.23 -31.82
C PRO A 116 -22.37 -15.49 -32.35
N VAL A 117 -22.78 -16.36 -31.43
CA VAL A 117 -23.64 -17.50 -31.69
C VAL A 117 -25.10 -17.07 -31.53
N ASP A 118 -25.91 -17.34 -32.55
CA ASP A 118 -27.35 -17.07 -32.56
C ASP A 118 -28.07 -17.97 -31.53
N THR A 119 -28.73 -17.38 -30.52
CA THR A 119 -29.49 -18.15 -29.50
C THR A 119 -30.97 -18.35 -29.86
N SER A 120 -31.45 -17.74 -30.94
CA SER A 120 -32.83 -17.92 -31.42
C SER A 120 -33.05 -19.29 -32.08
N VAL A 121 -31.97 -19.89 -32.60
CA VAL A 121 -31.96 -21.27 -33.12
C VAL A 121 -31.64 -22.33 -32.06
N LEU A 122 -31.24 -21.92 -30.85
CA LEU A 122 -30.99 -22.82 -29.73
C LEU A 122 -32.29 -23.12 -28.99
N LEU A 123 -32.88 -24.27 -29.33
CA LEU A 123 -34.09 -24.78 -28.69
C LEU A 123 -33.75 -25.42 -27.34
N ASP A 124 -34.63 -25.21 -26.37
CA ASP A 124 -34.73 -26.04 -25.19
C ASP A 124 -35.85 -27.07 -25.43
N ASP A 125 -35.51 -28.15 -26.13
CA ASP A 125 -36.47 -29.10 -26.73
C ASP A 125 -36.56 -30.47 -26.05
N ASP A 126 -35.84 -30.70 -24.96
CA ASP A 126 -36.03 -31.88 -24.11
C ASP A 126 -37.09 -31.62 -23.01
N PRO A 127 -38.24 -32.34 -23.00
CA PRO A 127 -39.28 -32.20 -21.98
C PRO A 127 -39.05 -33.07 -20.74
N ASN A 128 -37.97 -33.86 -20.69
CA ASN A 128 -37.63 -34.76 -19.58
C ASN A 128 -36.47 -34.23 -18.74
N GLU A 129 -35.53 -33.53 -19.39
CA GLU A 129 -34.40 -32.86 -18.76
C GLU A 129 -34.70 -31.37 -18.50
N PRO A 130 -34.05 -30.74 -17.51
CA PRO A 130 -34.24 -29.32 -17.23
C PRO A 130 -33.78 -28.43 -18.40
N SER A 131 -32.71 -28.81 -19.11
CA SER A 131 -32.06 -27.98 -20.14
C SER A 131 -31.42 -28.80 -21.28
N THR A 132 -31.04 -28.11 -22.37
CA THR A 132 -30.50 -28.73 -23.60
C THR A 132 -29.05 -28.31 -23.90
N ILE A 133 -28.12 -29.25 -24.22
CA ILE A 133 -26.65 -29.04 -24.21
C ILE A 133 -25.97 -28.96 -25.60
N TYR A 134 -24.97 -28.07 -25.77
CA TYR A 134 -24.11 -27.84 -26.95
C TYR A 134 -22.61 -27.66 -26.57
N GLU A 135 -21.62 -27.79 -27.48
CA GLU A 135 -20.16 -27.72 -27.17
C GLU A 135 -19.25 -27.03 -28.24
N TYR A 136 -18.10 -26.39 -27.88
CA TYR A 136 -17.23 -25.53 -28.74
C TYR A 136 -15.67 -25.60 -28.47
N GLN A 137 -14.75 -25.21 -29.41
CA GLN A 137 -13.24 -25.22 -29.25
C GLN A 137 -12.45 -24.20 -30.15
N PHE A 138 -11.22 -23.73 -29.77
CA PHE A 138 -10.37 -22.67 -30.42
C PHE A 138 -8.81 -22.92 -30.50
N VAL A 139 -8.01 -22.18 -31.34
CA VAL A 139 -6.53 -22.33 -31.62
C VAL A 139 -5.75 -21.00 -31.95
N VAL A 140 -4.40 -20.87 -31.73
CA VAL A 140 -3.57 -19.63 -31.88
C VAL A 140 -2.06 -19.81 -32.28
N TYR A 141 -1.43 -18.81 -32.97
CA TYR A 141 0.05 -18.73 -33.29
C TYR A 141 0.69 -17.32 -33.09
N LYS A 142 2.04 -17.19 -32.90
CA LYS A 142 2.81 -15.92 -32.65
C LYS A 142 3.78 -15.49 -33.78
N GLY A 143 3.73 -14.21 -34.19
CA GLY A 143 4.58 -13.64 -35.27
C GLY A 143 6.01 -13.11 -35.00
N GLU A 144 6.40 -12.56 -33.83
CA GLU A 144 7.75 -11.97 -33.63
C GLU A 144 8.89 -13.00 -33.65
N ASP A 145 8.65 -14.20 -33.10
CA ASP A 145 9.65 -15.26 -32.97
C ASP A 145 9.16 -16.68 -33.33
N GLY A 146 7.87 -16.88 -33.64
CA GLY A 146 7.34 -18.05 -34.34
C GLY A 146 6.88 -19.25 -33.48
N ASN A 147 6.00 -19.06 -32.49
CA ASN A 147 5.61 -20.09 -31.50
C ASN A 147 4.07 -20.13 -31.23
N GLY A 148 3.38 -21.29 -31.13
CA GLY A 148 1.89 -21.40 -31.07
C GLY A 148 1.27 -22.40 -30.07
N SER A 149 -0.08 -22.39 -29.90
CA SER A 149 -0.84 -23.12 -28.86
C SER A 149 -2.36 -23.34 -29.16
N ALA A 150 -3.12 -24.06 -28.30
CA ALA A 150 -4.54 -24.44 -28.54
C ALA A 150 -5.39 -24.76 -27.27
N THR A 151 -6.74 -24.69 -27.35
CA THR A 151 -7.69 -24.78 -26.19
C THR A 151 -8.42 -26.13 -25.99
N LEU A 152 -9.18 -26.23 -24.89
CA LEU A 152 -10.12 -27.33 -24.59
C LEU A 152 -11.52 -27.13 -25.24
N TRP A 153 -12.39 -28.14 -25.11
CA TRP A 153 -13.82 -28.06 -25.47
C TRP A 153 -14.67 -27.45 -24.33
N LEU A 154 -15.67 -26.65 -24.67
CA LEU A 154 -16.52 -25.89 -23.76
C LEU A 154 -18.01 -26.23 -23.93
N PRO A 155 -18.74 -26.72 -22.91
CA PRO A 155 -20.18 -26.99 -22.97
C PRO A 155 -21.03 -25.76 -22.63
N ALA A 156 -22.27 -25.71 -23.14
CA ALA A 156 -23.32 -24.76 -22.76
C ALA A 156 -24.69 -25.44 -22.69
N ALA A 157 -25.50 -25.09 -21.69
CA ALA A 157 -26.85 -25.65 -21.46
C ALA A 157 -27.93 -24.55 -21.53
N ILE A 158 -29.06 -24.86 -22.16
CA ILE A 158 -30.12 -23.88 -22.49
C ILE A 158 -31.39 -24.23 -21.73
N ASP A 159 -31.89 -23.28 -20.91
CA ASP A 159 -33.16 -23.34 -20.17
C ASP A 159 -33.93 -22.03 -20.42
N ARG A 160 -35.24 -22.10 -20.66
CA ARG A 160 -36.09 -20.94 -20.99
C ARG A 160 -37.39 -20.86 -20.15
N TYR A 161 -37.53 -21.61 -19.06
CA TYR A 161 -38.82 -21.78 -18.36
C TYR A 161 -38.76 -21.51 -16.85
N ALA A 162 -39.70 -20.71 -16.34
CA ALA A 162 -39.68 -20.21 -14.96
C ALA A 162 -40.19 -21.20 -13.89
N PRO A 163 -39.84 -20.99 -12.60
CA PRO A 163 -40.56 -21.58 -11.48
C PRO A 163 -42.07 -21.29 -11.58
N GLU A 164 -42.89 -22.31 -11.35
CA GLU A 164 -44.34 -22.27 -11.56
C GLU A 164 -44.77 -21.97 -13.03
N GLN A 165 -43.93 -22.28 -14.04
CA GLN A 165 -44.27 -22.27 -15.46
C GLN A 165 -44.27 -23.68 -16.08
N ASP A 166 -45.23 -23.97 -16.96
CA ASP A 166 -45.33 -25.26 -17.66
C ASP A 166 -44.48 -25.31 -18.94
N LYS A 167 -43.44 -26.15 -18.98
CA LYS A 167 -42.57 -26.38 -20.16
C LYS A 167 -43.33 -26.85 -21.41
N GLN A 168 -44.49 -27.50 -21.26
CA GLN A 168 -45.29 -28.02 -22.40
C GLN A 168 -46.33 -27.02 -22.93
N THR A 169 -46.85 -26.10 -22.11
CA THR A 169 -47.91 -25.15 -22.53
C THR A 169 -47.59 -23.66 -22.34
N GLY A 170 -46.49 -23.32 -21.68
CA GLY A 170 -45.98 -21.96 -21.47
C GLY A 170 -46.73 -21.12 -20.43
N ASN A 171 -47.76 -21.68 -19.77
CA ASN A 171 -48.60 -20.97 -18.80
C ASN A 171 -47.90 -20.81 -17.43
N PHE A 172 -48.15 -19.68 -16.77
CA PHE A 172 -47.70 -19.37 -15.41
C PHE A 172 -48.76 -19.70 -14.35
N TYR A 173 -48.30 -20.07 -13.15
CA TYR A 173 -49.09 -20.19 -11.92
C TYR A 173 -48.55 -19.26 -10.83
N LYS A 174 -49.41 -18.86 -9.88
CA LYS A 174 -49.05 -17.89 -8.83
C LYS A 174 -48.64 -18.57 -7.51
N PRO A 175 -47.50 -18.23 -6.88
CA PRO A 175 -47.09 -18.80 -5.60
C PRO A 175 -48.00 -18.50 -4.39
N ASP A 176 -48.12 -19.47 -3.50
CA ASP A 176 -48.78 -19.40 -2.19
C ASP A 176 -48.17 -18.33 -1.24
N PHE A 177 -48.90 -17.90 -0.22
CA PHE A 177 -48.34 -17.05 0.85
C PHE A 177 -47.42 -17.82 1.81
N ALA A 178 -46.35 -17.16 2.25
CA ALA A 178 -45.46 -17.64 3.29
C ALA A 178 -46.16 -17.80 4.66
N ARG A 179 -45.88 -18.90 5.36
CA ARG A 179 -46.56 -19.28 6.61
C ARG A 179 -45.60 -19.25 7.81
N PHE A 180 -45.81 -18.33 8.75
CA PHE A 180 -45.03 -18.27 10.00
C PHE A 180 -45.16 -19.57 10.82
N THR A 181 -44.07 -20.00 11.45
CA THR A 181 -44.03 -21.22 12.29
C THR A 181 -43.71 -20.97 13.76
N ASN A 182 -43.01 -19.87 14.11
CA ASN A 182 -42.78 -19.44 15.51
C ASN A 182 -43.37 -18.06 15.85
N LEU A 183 -44.21 -17.50 14.98
CA LEU A 183 -44.95 -16.27 15.23
C LEU A 183 -46.43 -16.47 14.90
N SER A 184 -47.32 -16.25 15.86
CA SER A 184 -48.77 -16.28 15.60
C SER A 184 -49.16 -15.12 14.65
N PRO A 185 -50.02 -15.32 13.65
CA PRO A 185 -50.34 -14.29 12.64
C PRO A 185 -50.73 -12.94 13.26
N GLY A 186 -50.03 -11.86 12.87
CA GLY A 186 -50.27 -10.50 13.37
C GLY A 186 -49.63 -10.14 14.73
N SER A 187 -48.72 -10.98 15.25
CA SER A 187 -48.06 -10.75 16.55
C SER A 187 -46.85 -9.80 16.49
N THR A 188 -46.33 -9.44 17.66
CA THR A 188 -45.24 -8.47 17.88
C THR A 188 -43.93 -9.14 18.25
N ILE A 189 -42.82 -8.52 17.85
CA ILE A 189 -41.43 -8.89 18.06
C ILE A 189 -40.80 -7.86 19.02
N ASP A 190 -41.03 -8.05 20.31
CA ASP A 190 -40.43 -7.23 21.38
C ASP A 190 -39.17 -7.89 21.96
N GLU A 191 -38.50 -7.24 22.90
CA GLU A 191 -37.33 -7.79 23.60
C GLU A 191 -37.65 -9.13 24.32
N ALA A 192 -38.90 -9.41 24.70
CA ALA A 192 -39.28 -10.71 25.26
C ALA A 192 -39.36 -11.79 24.18
N TRP A 193 -39.88 -11.49 22.99
CA TRP A 193 -39.83 -12.40 21.84
C TRP A 193 -38.38 -12.63 21.37
N LEU A 194 -37.57 -11.56 21.28
CA LEU A 194 -36.16 -11.57 20.86
C LEU A 194 -35.22 -12.26 21.87
N ALA A 195 -35.63 -12.36 23.14
CA ALA A 195 -34.95 -13.17 24.16
C ALA A 195 -35.30 -14.66 24.08
N ASN A 196 -36.47 -15.01 23.52
CA ASN A 196 -36.95 -16.39 23.40
C ASN A 196 -36.79 -17.00 21.99
N ASN A 197 -36.47 -16.19 20.98
CA ASN A 197 -36.29 -16.61 19.59
C ASN A 197 -35.01 -16.02 19.00
N THR A 198 -34.27 -16.82 18.23
CA THR A 198 -33.07 -16.40 17.47
C THR A 198 -33.38 -15.96 16.04
N SER A 199 -34.57 -16.27 15.54
CA SER A 199 -34.98 -16.05 14.15
C SER A 199 -36.50 -16.04 13.99
N LEU A 200 -37.00 -15.43 12.92
CA LEU A 200 -38.37 -15.58 12.45
C LEU A 200 -38.41 -16.74 11.45
N ASN A 201 -39.14 -17.80 11.78
CA ASN A 201 -39.22 -19.02 11.00
C ASN A 201 -40.53 -19.06 10.21
N LEU A 202 -40.45 -19.48 8.95
CA LEU A 202 -41.58 -19.57 8.03
C LEU A 202 -41.44 -20.75 7.06
N THR A 203 -42.54 -21.15 6.43
CA THR A 203 -42.55 -22.14 5.35
C THR A 203 -43.19 -21.60 4.07
N VAL A 204 -42.72 -22.11 2.93
CA VAL A 204 -43.11 -21.73 1.56
C VAL A 204 -43.44 -22.98 0.73
N ASN A 205 -44.11 -22.80 -0.41
CA ASN A 205 -44.35 -23.89 -1.36
C ASN A 205 -43.18 -23.99 -2.35
N ILE A 206 -42.75 -25.22 -2.65
CA ILE A 206 -41.58 -25.56 -3.50
C ILE A 206 -41.88 -26.74 -4.45
N ALA A 207 -43.16 -27.10 -4.63
CA ALA A 207 -43.57 -28.32 -5.32
C ALA A 207 -43.71 -28.14 -6.86
N TYR A 208 -42.96 -27.20 -7.45
CA TYR A 208 -42.99 -26.90 -8.88
C TYR A 208 -42.12 -27.85 -9.71
N MET A 209 -42.35 -27.87 -11.02
CA MET A 209 -41.61 -28.71 -11.95
C MET A 209 -40.15 -28.26 -12.06
N PHE A 210 -39.22 -29.23 -12.13
CA PHE A 210 -37.77 -29.00 -12.17
C PHE A 210 -37.17 -28.21 -10.99
N TYR A 211 -37.87 -28.05 -9.86
CA TYR A 211 -37.35 -27.45 -8.62
C TYR A 211 -35.91 -27.92 -8.29
N ARG A 212 -35.02 -26.96 -8.08
CA ARG A 212 -33.63 -27.19 -7.65
C ARG A 212 -33.37 -26.59 -6.26
N PRO A 213 -32.49 -27.18 -5.44
CA PRO A 213 -32.14 -26.64 -4.13
C PRO A 213 -31.23 -25.40 -4.18
N ASP A 214 -30.70 -25.05 -5.34
CA ASP A 214 -29.92 -23.84 -5.63
C ASP A 214 -30.75 -22.72 -6.30
N ASP A 215 -32.02 -22.97 -6.65
CA ASP A 215 -33.02 -21.92 -6.88
C ASP A 215 -33.07 -20.97 -5.66
N THR A 216 -33.42 -19.71 -5.87
CA THR A 216 -33.38 -18.69 -4.79
C THR A 216 -34.75 -18.13 -4.45
N ILE A 217 -34.88 -17.69 -3.20
CA ILE A 217 -36.07 -17.00 -2.70
C ILE A 217 -35.67 -15.64 -2.12
N GLU A 218 -36.24 -14.58 -2.69
CA GLU A 218 -36.18 -13.23 -2.12
C GLU A 218 -37.42 -13.00 -1.26
N ILE A 219 -37.23 -12.73 0.03
CA ILE A 219 -38.29 -12.41 0.99
C ILE A 219 -38.16 -10.96 1.44
N TYR A 220 -39.20 -10.19 1.20
CA TYR A 220 -39.27 -8.77 1.53
C TYR A 220 -40.17 -8.56 2.74
N ALA A 221 -39.88 -7.53 3.54
CA ALA A 221 -40.82 -7.01 4.51
C ALA A 221 -40.75 -5.49 4.61
N ASP A 222 -41.88 -4.84 4.35
CA ASP A 222 -42.06 -3.39 4.42
C ASP A 222 -43.46 -3.07 4.98
N THR A 223 -43.65 -1.83 5.40
CA THR A 223 -44.96 -1.21 5.64
C THR A 223 -45.92 -1.26 4.43
N SER A 224 -45.41 -1.45 3.20
CA SER A 224 -46.18 -1.44 1.95
C SER A 224 -45.91 -2.69 1.08
N TYR A 225 -46.95 -3.52 0.85
CA TYR A 225 -46.86 -4.70 -0.02
C TYR A 225 -46.59 -4.35 -1.49
N GLY A 226 -45.77 -5.15 -2.16
CA GLY A 226 -45.53 -5.09 -3.61
C GLY A 226 -44.66 -3.91 -4.07
N VAL A 227 -44.14 -3.12 -3.12
CA VAL A 227 -43.14 -2.08 -3.39
C VAL A 227 -41.75 -2.74 -3.36
N PRO A 228 -40.94 -2.68 -4.45
CA PRO A 228 -39.61 -3.25 -4.43
C PRO A 228 -38.70 -2.48 -3.46
N GLY A 229 -38.02 -3.22 -2.58
CA GLY A 229 -37.04 -2.72 -1.61
C GLY A 229 -35.96 -3.78 -1.39
N THR A 230 -35.12 -3.62 -0.36
CA THR A 230 -34.13 -4.65 0.00
C THR A 230 -34.84 -5.87 0.62
N PRO A 231 -34.53 -7.12 0.21
CA PRO A 231 -35.05 -8.29 0.87
C PRO A 231 -34.49 -8.42 2.30
N ILE A 232 -35.34 -8.76 3.27
CA ILE A 232 -34.91 -9.05 4.66
C ILE A 232 -34.26 -10.43 4.79
N TYR A 233 -34.54 -11.30 3.83
CA TYR A 233 -33.86 -12.57 3.61
C TYR A 233 -33.77 -12.82 2.10
N SER A 234 -32.57 -13.09 1.61
CA SER A 234 -32.34 -13.72 0.32
C SER A 234 -31.42 -14.92 0.55
N GLY A 235 -31.70 -16.03 -0.14
CA GLY A 235 -30.98 -17.29 0.06
C GLY A 235 -31.49 -18.41 -0.83
N SER A 236 -30.79 -19.54 -0.80
CA SER A 236 -31.19 -20.73 -1.56
C SER A 236 -32.44 -21.39 -0.96
N LEU A 237 -33.27 -21.91 -1.85
CA LEU A 237 -34.54 -22.57 -1.56
C LEU A 237 -34.35 -24.04 -1.16
N ALA A 238 -33.15 -24.41 -0.71
CA ALA A 238 -32.72 -25.78 -0.38
C ALA A 238 -33.61 -26.55 0.61
N SER A 239 -34.55 -25.87 1.29
CA SER A 239 -35.71 -26.50 1.89
C SER A 239 -36.93 -25.57 1.86
N ASN A 240 -38.12 -26.14 2.05
CA ASN A 240 -39.36 -25.38 2.20
C ASN A 240 -39.45 -24.52 3.48
N SER A 241 -38.41 -24.52 4.31
CA SER A 241 -38.37 -23.93 5.65
C SER A 241 -37.28 -22.87 5.72
N ILE A 242 -37.68 -21.61 5.89
CA ILE A 242 -36.78 -20.45 5.91
C ILE A 242 -36.66 -19.89 7.33
N SER A 243 -35.45 -19.48 7.71
CA SER A 243 -35.14 -18.91 9.01
C SER A 243 -34.47 -17.54 8.82
N ILE A 244 -35.21 -16.47 9.12
CA ILE A 244 -34.72 -15.10 9.01
C ILE A 244 -34.04 -14.72 10.34
N PRO A 245 -32.73 -14.43 10.39
CA PRO A 245 -32.03 -14.08 11.62
C PRO A 245 -32.69 -12.88 12.33
N LYS A 246 -32.76 -12.89 13.66
CA LYS A 246 -33.47 -11.81 14.39
C LYS A 246 -32.86 -10.41 14.21
N ASP A 247 -31.61 -10.35 13.76
CA ASP A 247 -30.88 -9.11 13.51
C ASP A 247 -31.15 -8.54 12.10
N ASN A 248 -31.70 -9.36 11.18
CA ASN A 248 -32.26 -8.91 9.90
C ASN A 248 -33.70 -8.38 10.03
N LEU A 249 -34.36 -8.65 11.16
CA LEU A 249 -35.72 -8.18 11.41
C LEU A 249 -35.70 -6.68 11.73
N PRO A 250 -36.76 -5.91 11.40
CA PRO A 250 -36.79 -4.48 11.63
C PRO A 250 -36.40 -4.09 13.06
N VAL A 251 -35.57 -3.05 13.17
CA VAL A 251 -35.11 -2.51 14.46
C VAL A 251 -35.95 -1.33 14.96
N LEU A 252 -36.82 -0.80 14.10
CA LEU A 252 -37.72 0.32 14.39
C LEU A 252 -39.13 -0.17 14.68
N ASP A 253 -39.75 0.44 15.68
CA ASP A 253 -41.14 0.23 16.09
C ASP A 253 -42.11 0.54 14.92
N GLY A 254 -42.88 -0.46 14.48
CA GLY A 254 -43.75 -0.33 13.31
C GLY A 254 -44.59 -1.59 13.05
N ALA A 255 -45.31 -1.61 11.92
CA ALA A 255 -46.12 -2.74 11.46
C ALA A 255 -45.83 -3.04 9.98
N TYR A 256 -45.66 -4.31 9.65
CA TYR A 256 -45.03 -4.78 8.41
C TYR A 256 -45.86 -5.84 7.69
N TYR A 257 -45.73 -5.89 6.36
CA TYR A 257 -46.13 -7.00 5.49
C TYR A 257 -44.92 -7.90 5.18
N LEU A 258 -45.14 -9.13 4.72
CA LEU A 258 -44.09 -10.03 4.22
C LEU A 258 -44.58 -10.79 2.97
N TRP A 259 -43.77 -10.87 1.92
CA TRP A 259 -44.05 -11.61 0.68
C TRP A 259 -42.74 -12.07 0.03
N TYR A 260 -42.83 -12.95 -0.99
CA TYR A 260 -41.66 -13.50 -1.68
C TYR A 260 -41.80 -13.58 -3.21
N LYS A 261 -40.66 -13.85 -3.86
CA LYS A 261 -40.52 -14.18 -5.28
C LYS A 261 -39.63 -15.43 -5.38
N LEU A 262 -39.94 -16.34 -6.30
CA LEU A 262 -39.06 -17.47 -6.65
C LEU A 262 -38.26 -17.12 -7.90
N ILE A 263 -37.00 -17.51 -7.92
CA ILE A 263 -36.09 -17.33 -9.06
C ILE A 263 -35.37 -18.66 -9.25
N ASP A 264 -35.40 -19.22 -10.45
CA ASP A 264 -34.56 -20.37 -10.75
C ASP A 264 -33.08 -20.00 -10.80
N ILE A 265 -32.23 -21.00 -10.94
CA ILE A 265 -30.79 -20.81 -11.07
C ILE A 265 -30.36 -19.99 -12.31
N VAL A 266 -31.22 -19.82 -13.34
CA VAL A 266 -30.91 -19.08 -14.58
C VAL A 266 -31.52 -17.68 -14.66
N GLY A 267 -32.29 -17.26 -13.66
CA GLY A 267 -32.91 -15.95 -13.57
C GLY A 267 -34.27 -15.82 -14.26
N ASN A 268 -34.99 -16.92 -14.53
CA ASN A 268 -36.43 -16.79 -14.78
C ASN A 268 -37.16 -16.60 -13.43
N GLU A 269 -38.05 -15.61 -13.38
CA GLU A 269 -38.79 -15.22 -12.17
C GLU A 269 -40.23 -15.75 -12.18
N SER A 270 -40.72 -16.18 -11.01
CA SER A 270 -42.15 -16.44 -10.79
C SER A 270 -42.96 -15.14 -10.67
N GLU A 271 -44.30 -15.24 -10.69
CA GLU A 271 -45.13 -14.17 -10.11
C GLU A 271 -44.83 -13.96 -8.61
N LEU A 272 -45.17 -12.79 -8.07
CA LEU A 272 -45.06 -12.49 -6.63
C LEU A 272 -46.06 -13.32 -5.81
N SER A 273 -45.65 -13.75 -4.62
CA SER A 273 -46.49 -14.47 -3.67
C SER A 273 -47.62 -13.62 -3.08
N ASP A 274 -48.63 -14.28 -2.48
CA ASP A 274 -49.52 -13.62 -1.50
C ASP A 274 -48.78 -13.33 -0.17
N ALA A 275 -49.35 -12.49 0.73
CA ALA A 275 -48.60 -11.79 1.80
C ALA A 275 -49.10 -11.98 3.26
N ALA A 276 -48.16 -11.91 4.24
CA ALA A 276 -48.33 -12.05 5.70
C ALA A 276 -47.98 -10.74 6.49
N ARG A 277 -48.04 -10.67 7.86
CA ARG A 277 -47.92 -9.41 8.68
C ARG A 277 -47.39 -9.52 10.16
N PHE A 278 -46.66 -8.50 10.73
CA PHE A 278 -46.05 -8.45 12.12
C PHE A 278 -45.57 -7.03 12.67
N ASN A 279 -45.05 -6.86 13.94
CA ASN A 279 -44.66 -5.56 14.65
C ASN A 279 -43.36 -5.54 15.60
N VAL A 280 -42.81 -4.41 16.20
CA VAL A 280 -41.45 -4.24 16.95
C VAL A 280 -41.30 -3.16 18.13
N VAL A 281 -40.30 -3.17 19.10
CA VAL A 281 -39.89 -2.13 20.20
C VAL A 281 -38.41 -2.20 20.86
N ARG A 282 -37.62 -1.12 21.25
CA ARG A 282 -36.15 -1.15 21.83
C ARG A 282 -35.49 -0.27 23.06
N LEU A 283 -34.58 0.79 22.94
CA LEU A 283 -33.22 1.14 23.67
C LEU A 283 -32.90 2.19 24.91
N PRO A 284 -31.60 2.40 25.47
CA PRO A 284 -31.15 3.07 26.81
C PRO A 284 -29.95 4.19 26.97
N PRO A 285 -29.40 4.65 28.20
CA PRO A 285 -28.57 5.93 28.54
C PRO A 285 -27.14 5.95 29.38
N PRO A 286 -26.41 7.09 29.80
CA PRO A 286 -24.89 7.29 29.98
C PRO A 286 -24.09 7.60 31.34
N SER A 287 -22.72 7.66 31.32
CA SER A 287 -21.70 8.00 32.40
C SER A 287 -20.28 8.56 31.93
N LEU A 288 -19.40 9.13 32.80
CA LEU A 288 -18.12 9.85 32.49
C LEU A 288 -16.78 9.21 32.99
N ILE A 289 -15.62 9.76 32.57
CA ILE A 289 -14.21 9.36 32.90
C ILE A 289 -13.36 10.63 33.13
N ASP A 290 -12.25 10.57 33.89
CA ASP A 290 -11.37 11.74 34.13
C ASP A 290 -10.50 12.14 32.93
N CYS A 291 -10.13 13.44 32.85
CA CYS A 291 -9.33 14.05 31.78
C CYS A 291 -7.92 14.45 32.26
N TYR A 292 -6.94 14.52 31.35
CA TYR A 292 -5.53 14.78 31.69
C TYR A 292 -4.78 15.57 30.60
N ILE A 293 -3.72 16.27 30.99
CA ILE A 293 -2.73 16.86 30.07
C ILE A 293 -1.49 15.95 30.12
N PRO A 294 -1.09 15.27 29.02
CA PRO A 294 0.05 14.35 29.05
C PRO A 294 1.35 15.00 29.54
N GLN A 295 1.64 16.21 29.07
CA GLN A 295 2.83 17.01 29.39
C GLN A 295 2.87 17.50 30.86
N GLY A 296 1.71 17.65 31.52
CA GLY A 296 1.60 18.29 32.84
C GLY A 296 1.39 17.32 34.01
N MET A 297 1.82 16.05 33.85
CA MET A 297 1.53 14.99 34.82
C MET A 297 2.56 14.96 35.98
N SER A 298 2.19 15.57 37.12
CA SER A 298 3.00 15.59 38.36
C SER A 298 3.76 14.27 38.63
N PRO A 299 5.10 14.30 38.83
CA PRO A 299 5.93 15.47 39.13
C PRO A 299 6.31 16.34 37.91
N ASP A 300 5.77 16.07 36.72
CA ASP A 300 6.00 16.90 35.53
C ASP A 300 5.17 18.19 35.48
N ALA A 301 5.70 19.18 34.75
CA ALA A 301 5.14 20.51 34.56
C ALA A 301 5.37 20.97 33.11
N ILE A 302 4.36 21.61 32.51
CA ILE A 302 4.36 22.01 31.09
C ILE A 302 5.44 23.06 30.83
N ASP A 303 6.37 22.82 29.91
CA ASP A 303 7.56 23.66 29.69
C ASP A 303 7.62 24.36 28.31
N LEU A 304 8.76 24.99 27.97
CA LEU A 304 8.92 25.71 26.71
C LEU A 304 9.05 24.80 25.48
N GLU A 305 9.48 23.55 25.62
CA GLU A 305 9.59 22.56 24.53
C GLU A 305 8.22 21.92 24.23
N ASP A 306 7.41 21.69 25.25
CA ASP A 306 6.01 21.27 25.11
C ASP A 306 5.16 22.20 24.22
N ARG A 307 5.55 23.46 24.14
CA ARG A 307 4.87 24.46 23.30
C ARG A 307 5.17 24.32 21.81
N GLU A 308 6.26 23.64 21.45
CA GLU A 308 6.67 23.36 20.08
C GLU A 308 6.02 22.06 19.57
N SER A 309 5.90 21.05 20.44
CA SER A 309 5.18 19.79 20.14
C SER A 309 3.64 19.96 20.20
N GLY A 310 3.15 20.81 21.08
CA GLY A 310 1.74 21.17 21.23
C GLY A 310 1.06 20.51 22.42
N VAL A 311 0.48 21.32 23.30
CA VAL A 311 -0.17 20.87 24.54
C VAL A 311 -1.67 20.64 24.33
N PHE A 312 -2.18 19.49 24.77
CA PHE A 312 -3.58 19.09 24.63
C PHE A 312 -4.17 18.61 25.96
N LEU A 313 -5.42 19.00 26.24
CA LEU A 313 -6.24 18.29 27.21
C LEU A 313 -6.90 17.10 26.51
N VAL A 314 -6.62 15.89 27.00
CA VAL A 314 -7.22 14.64 26.54
C VAL A 314 -8.47 14.32 27.38
N VAL A 315 -9.58 14.04 26.71
CA VAL A 315 -10.87 13.66 27.32
C VAL A 315 -11.30 12.29 26.78
N PRO A 316 -11.26 11.21 27.58
CA PRO A 316 -11.73 9.89 27.17
C PRO A 316 -13.24 9.85 26.88
N ARG A 317 -13.68 8.94 26.00
CA ARG A 317 -15.10 8.83 25.59
C ARG A 317 -16.00 8.37 26.75
N ALA A 318 -17.13 9.05 26.91
CA ALA A 318 -18.17 8.71 27.88
C ALA A 318 -18.84 7.34 27.61
N ILE A 319 -19.10 6.59 28.69
CA ILE A 319 -19.79 5.29 28.66
C ILE A 319 -21.28 5.52 28.35
N ASN A 320 -21.82 4.78 27.38
CA ASN A 320 -23.15 4.97 26.75
C ASN A 320 -23.44 6.43 26.30
N GLY A 321 -22.38 7.22 26.08
CA GLY A 321 -22.47 8.51 25.41
C GLY A 321 -22.94 8.34 23.96
N GLN A 322 -23.81 9.26 23.51
CA GLN A 322 -24.32 9.33 22.14
C GLN A 322 -23.40 10.26 21.33
N ASP A 323 -23.27 10.02 20.03
CA ASP A 323 -22.28 10.72 19.20
C ASP A 323 -22.54 12.23 19.08
N ASP A 324 -23.78 12.68 19.34
CA ASP A 324 -24.21 14.09 19.37
C ASP A 324 -24.15 14.75 20.77
N ASP A 325 -23.83 13.99 21.84
CA ASP A 325 -23.46 14.58 23.14
C ASP A 325 -22.28 15.55 22.93
N ARG A 326 -22.25 16.68 23.65
CA ARG A 326 -21.18 17.70 23.47
C ARG A 326 -20.28 17.81 24.71
N ILE A 327 -18.97 17.73 24.49
CA ILE A 327 -17.94 17.95 25.50
C ILE A 327 -17.51 19.42 25.54
N ARG A 328 -17.38 19.97 26.76
CA ARG A 328 -16.98 21.37 27.05
C ARG A 328 -15.87 21.39 28.11
N PRO A 329 -14.59 21.50 27.73
CA PRO A 329 -13.48 21.52 28.68
C PRO A 329 -13.05 22.93 29.08
N VAL A 330 -12.54 23.06 30.31
CA VAL A 330 -11.96 24.29 30.86
C VAL A 330 -10.62 24.05 31.56
N ILE A 331 -9.74 25.05 31.53
CA ILE A 331 -8.49 25.11 32.29
C ILE A 331 -8.45 26.38 33.17
N SER A 332 -7.83 26.32 34.34
CA SER A 332 -7.71 27.47 35.26
C SER A 332 -6.47 27.39 36.16
N ASN A 333 -5.78 28.52 36.37
CA ASN A 333 -4.76 28.72 37.40
C ASN A 333 -5.34 29.26 38.73
N GLY A 334 -6.66 29.45 38.82
CA GLY A 334 -7.35 30.03 39.98
C GLY A 334 -7.22 31.55 40.14
N VAL A 335 -6.39 32.22 39.34
CA VAL A 335 -6.15 33.68 39.36
C VAL A 335 -6.98 34.39 38.28
N ILE A 336 -7.02 33.82 37.06
CA ILE A 336 -7.82 34.34 35.94
C ILE A 336 -9.13 33.54 35.76
N PRO A 337 -10.15 34.09 35.08
CA PRO A 337 -11.37 33.34 34.75
C PRO A 337 -11.06 32.06 33.95
N PRO A 338 -11.73 30.92 34.23
CA PRO A 338 -11.44 29.66 33.55
C PRO A 338 -11.56 29.74 32.02
N ILE A 339 -10.48 29.38 31.32
CA ILE A 339 -10.38 29.41 29.87
C ILE A 339 -11.13 28.21 29.31
N ASN A 340 -12.15 28.47 28.48
CA ASN A 340 -12.87 27.44 27.74
C ASN A 340 -12.01 26.99 26.55
N LEU A 341 -11.66 25.71 26.48
CA LEU A 341 -10.77 25.20 25.42
C LEU A 341 -11.48 25.07 24.07
N GLY A 342 -12.80 24.82 24.09
CA GLY A 342 -13.67 24.74 22.92
C GLY A 342 -14.95 23.98 23.25
N ASN A 343 -15.64 23.47 22.23
CA ASN A 343 -16.58 22.34 22.42
C ASN A 343 -16.62 21.50 21.14
N GLN A 344 -16.76 20.18 21.32
CA GLN A 344 -16.81 19.19 20.23
C GLN A 344 -17.96 18.22 20.51
N PRO A 345 -18.57 17.60 19.47
CA PRO A 345 -19.39 16.41 19.67
C PRO A 345 -18.53 15.26 20.21
N LEU A 346 -19.14 14.33 20.94
CA LEU A 346 -18.47 13.16 21.50
C LEU A 346 -17.99 12.23 20.38
N GLY A 347 -18.83 12.02 19.37
CA GLY A 347 -18.53 11.18 18.22
C GLY A 347 -18.12 9.74 18.57
N THR A 348 -17.47 9.09 17.61
CA THR A 348 -17.04 7.70 17.69
C THR A 348 -15.60 7.51 18.21
N SER A 349 -14.86 8.60 18.46
CA SER A 349 -13.46 8.53 18.91
C SER A 349 -13.35 8.02 20.35
N SER A 350 -12.31 7.25 20.65
CA SER A 350 -12.00 6.76 22.01
C SER A 350 -11.55 7.90 22.95
N GLN A 351 -10.98 8.96 22.40
CA GLN A 351 -10.61 10.19 23.10
C GLN A 351 -10.85 11.42 22.23
N LEU A 352 -11.07 12.58 22.86
CA LEU A 352 -11.08 13.89 22.24
C LEU A 352 -9.89 14.71 22.74
N GLU A 353 -9.28 15.46 21.83
CA GLU A 353 -8.14 16.33 22.11
C GLU A 353 -8.54 17.79 21.95
N PHE A 354 -8.21 18.60 22.96
CA PHE A 354 -8.53 20.02 23.02
C PHE A 354 -7.25 20.85 23.17
N PRO A 355 -6.81 21.58 22.14
CA PRO A 355 -5.53 22.28 22.15
C PRO A 355 -5.50 23.45 23.14
N ILE A 356 -4.47 23.46 23.97
CA ILE A 356 -4.12 24.55 24.87
C ILE A 356 -3.06 25.38 24.15
N THR A 357 -3.49 26.39 23.39
CA THR A 357 -2.61 27.19 22.54
C THR A 357 -1.54 27.91 23.35
N SER A 358 -0.37 28.16 22.75
CA SER A 358 0.72 28.94 23.38
C SER A 358 0.22 30.22 24.04
N SER A 359 -0.71 30.95 23.41
CA SER A 359 -1.34 32.14 24.03
C SER A 359 -2.06 31.85 25.35
N ARG A 360 -2.83 30.76 25.45
CA ARG A 360 -3.55 30.36 26.67
C ARG A 360 -2.59 29.91 27.77
N LEU A 361 -1.49 29.26 27.41
CA LEU A 361 -0.43 28.90 28.36
C LEU A 361 0.26 30.16 28.90
N MET A 362 0.57 31.13 28.03
CA MET A 362 1.11 32.43 28.44
C MET A 362 0.11 33.26 29.27
N ASP A 363 -1.20 33.20 28.98
CA ASP A 363 -2.24 33.83 29.81
C ASP A 363 -2.31 33.21 31.23
N LEU A 364 -2.05 31.89 31.35
CA LEU A 364 -2.04 31.16 32.62
C LEU A 364 -0.74 31.36 33.41
N TRP A 365 0.41 31.47 32.73
CA TRP A 365 1.72 31.76 33.31
C TRP A 365 1.86 33.24 33.73
N GLY A 366 1.33 34.15 32.92
CA GLY A 366 1.44 35.59 33.11
C GLY A 366 2.89 36.07 33.10
N SER A 367 3.30 36.72 34.19
CA SER A 367 4.68 37.18 34.42
C SER A 367 5.34 36.42 35.59
N SER A 368 5.08 35.12 35.72
CA SER A 368 5.75 34.31 36.74
C SER A 368 7.23 34.11 36.40
N THR A 369 8.02 33.81 37.43
CA THR A 369 9.43 33.39 37.31
C THR A 369 9.67 32.06 38.03
N VAL A 370 8.60 31.34 38.36
CA VAL A 370 8.55 30.05 39.09
C VAL A 370 7.29 29.28 38.69
N GLU A 371 7.33 27.95 38.83
CA GLU A 371 6.22 27.02 38.53
C GLU A 371 4.82 27.54 38.97
N VAL A 372 3.85 27.49 38.06
CA VAL A 372 2.46 27.92 38.26
C VAL A 372 1.51 26.71 38.25
N PRO A 373 0.74 26.47 39.32
CA PRO A 373 -0.24 25.37 39.35
C PRO A 373 -1.48 25.70 38.49
N VAL A 374 -1.97 24.71 37.75
CA VAL A 374 -3.18 24.78 36.93
C VAL A 374 -4.10 23.57 37.18
N THR A 375 -5.35 23.68 36.75
CA THR A 375 -6.38 22.65 36.93
C THR A 375 -7.25 22.52 35.69
N VAL A 376 -7.69 21.30 35.37
CA VAL A 376 -8.55 20.98 34.24
C VAL A 376 -9.78 20.19 34.65
N ARG A 377 -10.90 20.42 33.95
CA ARG A 377 -12.14 19.62 34.03
C ARG A 377 -12.96 19.79 32.75
N TYR A 378 -13.99 18.97 32.55
CA TYR A 378 -14.94 19.12 31.46
C TYR A 378 -16.40 18.88 31.88
N GLU A 379 -17.32 19.24 30.99
CA GLU A 379 -18.76 18.97 31.10
C GLU A 379 -19.27 18.26 29.83
N LEU A 380 -20.12 17.24 29.99
CA LEU A 380 -20.88 16.61 28.92
C LEU A 380 -22.31 17.15 28.89
N VAL A 381 -22.84 17.45 27.70
CA VAL A 381 -24.19 18.00 27.51
C VAL A 381 -24.96 17.18 26.47
N ARG A 382 -26.05 16.54 26.91
CA ARG A 382 -26.98 15.78 26.05
C ARG A 382 -28.17 16.65 25.64
N GLY A 383 -28.15 17.25 24.46
CA GLY A 383 -29.24 18.10 23.97
C GLY A 383 -29.53 19.28 24.92
N THR A 384 -30.74 19.31 25.51
CA THR A 384 -31.19 20.30 26.51
C THR A 384 -31.06 19.84 27.96
N SER A 385 -30.49 18.66 28.21
CA SER A 385 -30.27 18.11 29.56
C SER A 385 -29.29 18.96 30.37
N THR A 386 -29.42 18.92 31.70
CA THR A 386 -28.42 19.49 32.62
C THR A 386 -27.02 18.94 32.33
N PRO A 387 -25.98 19.78 32.19
CA PRO A 387 -24.60 19.34 32.02
C PRO A 387 -24.13 18.43 33.15
N ILE A 388 -23.35 17.39 32.82
CA ILE A 388 -22.70 16.49 33.77
C ILE A 388 -21.21 16.86 33.80
N GLY A 389 -20.68 17.23 34.97
CA GLY A 389 -19.27 17.61 35.13
C GLY A 389 -18.35 16.44 35.51
N SER A 390 -17.11 16.48 35.05
CA SER A 390 -16.02 15.59 35.48
C SER A 390 -15.42 16.01 36.83
N THR A 391 -14.53 15.18 37.36
CA THR A 391 -13.56 15.57 38.40
C THR A 391 -12.67 16.72 37.90
N THR A 392 -12.12 17.52 38.84
CA THR A 392 -11.07 18.50 38.56
C THR A 392 -9.71 17.88 38.85
N ILE A 393 -8.81 17.90 37.86
CA ILE A 393 -7.48 17.29 37.92
C ILE A 393 -6.38 18.37 37.93
N PRO A 394 -5.34 18.26 38.78
CA PRO A 394 -4.23 19.22 38.84
C PRO A 394 -3.13 18.96 37.81
N SER A 395 -2.36 19.99 37.50
CA SER A 395 -1.20 20.04 36.59
C SER A 395 -0.40 21.31 36.92
N SER A 396 0.76 21.55 36.30
CA SER A 396 1.48 22.83 36.41
C SER A 396 2.13 23.26 35.09
N ILE A 397 2.65 24.49 35.07
CA ILE A 397 3.38 25.12 33.96
C ILE A 397 4.69 25.68 34.55
N ASP A 398 5.84 25.51 33.89
CA ASP A 398 7.10 26.19 34.24
C ASP A 398 7.87 26.67 32.99
N PHE A 399 7.84 27.99 32.76
CA PHE A 399 8.58 28.65 31.67
C PHE A 399 9.78 29.47 32.18
N SER A 400 10.29 29.18 33.38
CA SER A 400 11.52 29.80 33.89
C SER A 400 12.77 29.28 33.14
N TYR A 401 13.71 30.17 32.78
CA TYR A 401 14.88 29.84 31.95
C TYR A 401 16.17 30.50 32.49
N ARG A 402 17.30 30.26 31.82
CA ARG A 402 18.62 30.87 32.12
C ARG A 402 19.24 31.53 30.89
N GLY A 403 20.21 32.40 31.13
CA GLY A 403 20.81 33.25 30.09
C GLY A 403 20.21 34.67 30.07
N PRO A 404 20.52 35.46 29.02
CA PRO A 404 20.07 36.85 28.88
C PRO A 404 18.57 36.96 28.67
N ASP A 405 17.96 38.09 29.05
CA ASP A 405 16.55 38.39 28.77
C ASP A 405 16.26 38.21 27.26
N ASN A 406 15.41 37.25 26.90
CA ASN A 406 15.01 37.04 25.50
C ASN A 406 13.94 38.08 25.10
N PRO A 407 14.22 39.01 24.15
CA PRO A 407 13.22 39.98 23.69
C PRO A 407 12.06 39.32 22.93
N ASP A 408 12.29 38.15 22.32
CA ASP A 408 11.30 37.37 21.57
C ASP A 408 10.72 36.21 22.41
N PHE A 409 10.86 36.26 23.74
CA PHE A 409 10.23 35.30 24.65
C PHE A 409 8.71 35.22 24.39
N PRO A 410 8.11 34.02 24.21
CA PRO A 410 8.64 32.71 24.59
C PRO A 410 9.23 31.85 23.43
N ASP A 411 9.98 32.43 22.49
CA ASP A 411 10.89 31.63 21.65
C ASP A 411 12.05 31.06 22.50
N ARG A 412 12.59 29.90 22.10
CA ARG A 412 13.78 29.28 22.70
C ARG A 412 15.08 29.78 22.05
N THR A 413 15.00 30.28 20.83
CA THR A 413 16.08 31.03 20.17
C THR A 413 16.09 32.44 20.74
N ASN A 414 17.27 32.91 21.18
CA ASN A 414 17.41 34.21 21.83
C ASN A 414 18.41 35.09 21.06
N PRO A 415 17.97 36.17 20.38
CA PRO A 415 18.87 37.03 19.61
C PRO A 415 19.80 37.90 20.49
N ALA A 416 19.64 37.89 21.82
CA ALA A 416 20.63 38.46 22.74
C ALA A 416 21.85 37.54 22.99
N MET A 417 21.79 36.28 22.56
CA MET A 417 22.91 35.33 22.59
C MET A 417 23.77 35.48 21.32
N VAL A 418 25.06 35.75 21.48
CA VAL A 418 26.00 35.97 20.36
C VAL A 418 26.30 34.66 19.64
N LYS A 419 26.14 34.62 18.31
CA LYS A 419 26.46 33.45 17.46
C LYS A 419 27.85 32.86 17.75
N VAL A 420 28.00 31.57 17.46
CA VAL A 420 29.34 30.96 17.37
C VAL A 420 30.04 31.37 16.08
N LYS A 421 31.36 31.24 16.07
CA LYS A 421 32.25 31.41 14.91
C LYS A 421 33.19 30.21 14.81
N VAL A 422 33.42 29.70 13.60
CA VAL A 422 34.34 28.59 13.29
C VAL A 422 35.48 29.10 12.40
N VAL A 423 36.72 28.63 12.62
CA VAL A 423 37.89 29.02 11.80
C VAL A 423 38.82 27.83 11.58
N GLY A 424 39.14 27.53 10.31
CA GLY A 424 40.13 26.51 9.91
C GLY A 424 41.57 27.03 9.86
N ALA A 425 42.52 26.17 9.51
CA ALA A 425 43.94 26.50 9.36
C ALA A 425 44.22 27.54 8.25
N SER A 426 43.34 27.65 7.26
CA SER A 426 43.31 28.70 6.23
C SER A 426 43.01 30.10 6.79
N GLY A 427 42.52 30.20 8.03
CA GLY A 427 42.21 31.47 8.70
C GLY A 427 40.97 32.17 8.13
N VAL A 428 40.13 31.45 7.38
CA VAL A 428 38.85 31.94 6.86
C VAL A 428 37.75 31.64 7.88
N ASP A 429 36.94 32.65 8.18
CA ASP A 429 35.74 32.50 9.00
C ASP A 429 34.73 31.60 8.26
N ASP A 430 34.28 30.55 8.96
CA ASP A 430 33.17 29.68 8.58
C ASP A 430 33.33 28.96 7.21
N HIS A 431 34.55 28.60 6.82
CA HIS A 431 34.84 27.81 5.61
C HIS A 431 36.04 26.87 5.82
N LEU A 432 35.88 25.58 5.51
CA LEU A 432 36.92 24.54 5.65
C LEU A 432 37.26 23.96 4.28
N SER A 433 38.29 24.52 3.64
CA SER A 433 38.72 24.12 2.30
C SER A 433 39.30 22.69 2.25
N SER A 434 39.52 22.17 1.04
CA SER A 434 40.36 20.99 0.80
C SER A 434 41.77 21.05 1.42
N THR A 435 42.29 22.22 1.83
CA THR A 435 43.55 22.35 2.60
C THR A 435 43.38 22.37 4.12
N ASP A 436 42.15 22.48 4.62
CA ASP A 436 41.82 22.49 6.05
C ASP A 436 41.50 21.10 6.61
N ARG A 437 41.17 20.12 5.74
CA ARG A 437 40.63 18.80 6.11
C ARG A 437 41.51 18.00 7.08
N ASP A 438 42.83 18.14 6.98
CA ASP A 438 43.80 17.40 7.81
C ASP A 438 44.34 18.25 8.99
N ALA A 439 43.67 19.36 9.33
CA ALA A 439 44.11 20.33 10.34
C ALA A 439 43.00 20.70 11.33
N THR A 440 43.41 21.12 12.54
CA THR A 440 42.51 21.57 13.63
C THR A 440 41.78 22.87 13.26
N ALA A 441 40.51 22.97 13.64
CA ALA A 441 39.67 24.16 13.50
C ALA A 441 39.09 24.60 14.86
N THR A 442 38.98 25.91 15.13
CA THR A 442 38.51 26.44 16.41
C THR A 442 37.05 26.91 16.33
N ILE A 443 36.23 26.61 17.33
CA ILE A 443 34.87 27.14 17.52
C ILE A 443 34.81 28.03 18.77
N SER A 444 34.14 29.19 18.72
CA SER A 444 34.07 30.13 19.86
C SER A 444 32.85 31.06 19.88
N THR A 445 32.50 31.61 21.06
CA THR A 445 31.50 32.68 21.26
C THR A 445 31.82 33.55 22.49
N THR A 446 31.35 34.80 22.54
CA THR A 446 31.44 35.69 23.73
C THR A 446 30.19 35.66 24.63
N LEU A 447 29.24 34.75 24.36
CA LEU A 447 27.93 34.62 25.02
C LEU A 447 26.98 35.81 24.79
N VAL A 448 27.39 37.03 25.14
CA VAL A 448 26.56 38.26 24.98
C VAL A 448 27.34 39.38 24.29
N ALA A 449 26.60 40.37 23.80
CA ALA A 449 27.16 41.58 23.22
C ALA A 449 27.81 42.48 24.30
N SER A 450 28.86 43.21 23.89
CA SER A 450 29.56 44.17 24.75
C SER A 450 28.61 45.26 25.25
N GLY A 451 28.49 45.42 26.57
CA GLY A 451 27.58 46.35 27.23
C GLY A 451 26.28 45.74 27.77
N SER A 452 26.08 44.42 27.64
CA SER A 452 25.00 43.71 28.33
C SER A 452 25.11 43.84 29.86
N THR A 453 23.97 43.89 30.54
CA THR A 453 23.85 43.88 32.01
C THR A 453 23.64 42.49 32.61
N TRP A 454 23.56 41.44 31.77
CA TRP A 454 23.39 40.07 32.22
C TRP A 454 24.65 39.54 32.94
N THR A 455 24.45 38.73 33.98
CA THR A 455 25.49 38.03 34.74
C THR A 455 24.98 36.65 35.15
N ALA A 456 25.84 35.64 35.08
CA ALA A 456 25.50 34.28 35.50
C ALA A 456 25.13 34.20 37.00
N VAL A 457 24.14 33.36 37.32
CA VAL A 457 23.64 33.08 38.68
C VAL A 457 24.50 32.03 39.38
N GLY A 458 25.17 31.15 38.62
CA GLY A 458 26.08 30.10 39.09
C GLY A 458 25.51 28.68 39.03
N ASP A 459 24.30 28.54 38.48
CA ASP A 459 23.61 27.27 38.24
C ASP A 459 23.45 26.96 36.74
N GLU A 460 24.06 27.75 35.85
CA GLU A 460 24.00 27.56 34.42
C GLU A 460 25.11 26.65 33.85
N ILE A 461 24.76 25.86 32.84
CA ILE A 461 25.73 25.17 31.96
C ILE A 461 25.58 25.66 30.51
N VAL A 462 26.72 25.88 29.85
CA VAL A 462 26.84 26.26 28.44
C VAL A 462 27.34 25.07 27.63
N ARG A 463 26.80 24.87 26.42
CA ARG A 463 27.25 23.83 25.47
C ARG A 463 27.50 24.41 24.08
N LEU A 464 28.62 24.05 23.45
CA LEU A 464 28.91 24.35 22.04
C LEU A 464 28.53 23.15 21.16
N TRP A 465 27.87 23.43 20.04
CA TRP A 465 27.39 22.43 19.09
C TRP A 465 27.96 22.69 17.69
N PHE A 466 28.45 21.63 17.03
CA PHE A 466 28.91 21.66 15.64
C PHE A 466 28.39 20.42 14.91
N ASN A 467 27.82 20.61 13.72
CA ASN A 467 27.25 19.55 12.88
C ASN A 467 26.31 18.60 13.66
N GLY A 468 25.45 19.17 14.51
CA GLY A 468 24.49 18.43 15.35
C GLY A 468 25.09 17.69 16.57
N THR A 469 26.39 17.82 16.82
CA THR A 469 27.10 17.13 17.91
C THR A 469 27.57 18.13 18.97
N GLU A 470 27.42 17.81 20.26
CA GLU A 470 28.04 18.60 21.35
C GLU A 470 29.57 18.40 21.28
N VAL A 471 30.31 19.48 21.07
CA VAL A 471 31.78 19.46 21.00
C VAL A 471 32.43 19.97 22.28
N HIS A 472 31.72 20.75 23.09
CA HIS A 472 32.23 21.30 24.35
C HIS A 472 31.11 21.68 25.32
N SER A 473 31.39 21.63 26.63
CA SER A 473 30.50 22.17 27.66
C SER A 473 31.25 22.69 28.90
N GLU A 474 30.74 23.78 29.49
CA GLU A 474 31.34 24.50 30.63
C GLU A 474 30.24 25.01 31.58
N GLN A 475 30.43 24.87 32.90
CA GLN A 475 29.52 25.44 33.91
C GLN A 475 29.93 26.88 34.27
N LEU A 476 28.96 27.80 34.30
CA LEU A 476 29.23 29.20 34.62
C LEU A 476 29.35 29.45 36.13
N THR A 477 30.19 30.43 36.49
CA THR A 477 30.39 30.84 37.89
C THR A 477 29.57 32.09 38.22
N ALA A 478 28.90 32.07 39.38
CA ALA A 478 28.06 33.17 39.87
C ALA A 478 28.78 34.54 39.83
N GLY A 479 28.16 35.52 39.17
CA GLY A 479 28.66 36.89 39.08
C GLY A 479 29.92 37.07 38.21
N ALA A 480 30.37 36.04 37.48
CA ALA A 480 31.43 36.20 36.50
C ALA A 480 30.95 37.08 35.32
N PRO A 481 31.79 38.01 34.81
CA PRO A 481 31.52 38.63 33.53
C PRO A 481 31.60 37.57 32.42
N PRO A 482 30.80 37.67 31.35
CA PRO A 482 30.80 36.72 30.25
C PRO A 482 32.17 36.65 29.58
N ALA A 483 32.82 35.49 29.69
CA ALA A 483 34.09 35.17 29.04
C ALA A 483 33.85 34.59 27.64
N THR A 484 34.89 34.60 26.81
CA THR A 484 34.86 33.86 25.53
C THR A 484 34.97 32.37 25.81
N VAL A 485 33.91 31.61 25.51
CA VAL A 485 33.95 30.14 25.48
C VAL A 485 34.55 29.72 24.14
N THR A 486 35.53 28.81 24.15
CA THR A 486 36.31 28.44 22.95
C THR A 486 36.78 27.00 23.03
N PHE A 487 36.81 26.31 21.89
CA PHE A 487 37.24 24.91 21.80
C PHE A 487 37.92 24.61 20.46
N ASP A 488 38.96 23.77 20.49
CA ASP A 488 39.72 23.35 19.30
C ASP A 488 39.28 21.94 18.87
N MET A 489 38.70 21.85 17.68
CA MET A 489 38.14 20.63 17.09
C MET A 489 39.20 19.89 16.28
N ASP A 490 39.63 18.72 16.76
CA ASP A 490 40.52 17.80 16.05
C ASP A 490 39.75 17.04 14.95
N PRO A 491 40.16 17.08 13.65
CA PRO A 491 39.48 16.36 12.57
C PRO A 491 39.53 14.83 12.71
N ASN A 492 40.36 14.29 13.60
CA ASN A 492 40.37 12.86 13.94
C ASN A 492 39.27 12.48 14.95
N VAL A 493 38.56 13.46 15.52
CA VAL A 493 37.57 13.30 16.60
C VAL A 493 36.22 13.94 16.23
N VAL A 494 36.23 15.06 15.51
CA VAL A 494 35.05 15.79 15.04
C VAL A 494 34.95 15.66 13.52
N ASP A 495 33.87 15.06 13.01
CA ASP A 495 33.62 15.01 11.57
C ASP A 495 33.14 16.38 11.05
N TYR A 496 33.97 17.02 10.24
CA TYR A 496 33.67 18.29 9.58
C TYR A 496 32.56 18.17 8.52
N GLY A 497 32.25 16.95 8.07
CA GLY A 497 31.21 16.69 7.07
C GLY A 497 31.62 17.10 5.65
N LEU A 498 30.62 17.28 4.79
CA LEU A 498 30.76 17.78 3.40
C LEU A 498 29.55 18.64 3.04
N GLY A 499 29.74 19.66 2.21
CA GLY A 499 28.68 20.65 1.92
C GLY A 499 28.55 21.65 3.06
N ILE A 500 27.32 22.11 3.35
CA ILE A 500 27.03 23.09 4.41
C ILE A 500 26.66 22.38 5.72
N VAL A 501 27.32 22.71 6.83
CA VAL A 501 27.02 22.24 8.19
C VAL A 501 26.71 23.40 9.14
N ILE A 502 26.03 23.11 10.26
CA ILE A 502 25.50 24.12 11.21
C ILE A 502 26.25 24.10 12.55
N ALA A 503 26.47 25.27 13.14
CA ALA A 503 27.03 25.44 14.49
C ALA A 503 26.24 26.47 15.33
N TYR A 504 26.13 26.24 16.64
CA TYR A 504 25.43 27.11 17.62
C TYR A 504 25.88 26.83 19.06
N TRP A 505 25.34 27.55 20.05
CA TRP A 505 25.49 27.21 21.47
C TRP A 505 24.16 27.29 22.24
N THR A 506 24.11 26.63 23.40
CA THR A 506 22.93 26.58 24.27
C THR A 506 23.28 26.89 25.73
N ILE A 507 22.28 27.34 26.50
CA ILE A 507 22.36 27.56 27.95
C ILE A 507 21.10 27.07 28.66
N GLU A 508 21.28 26.44 29.82
CA GLU A 508 20.22 25.83 30.63
C GLU A 508 20.57 25.94 32.13
N GLU A 509 19.56 25.82 33.00
CA GLU A 509 19.78 25.53 34.43
C GLU A 509 20.26 24.09 34.59
N LEU A 510 21.19 23.82 35.52
CA LEU A 510 21.82 22.52 35.72
C LEU A 510 20.80 21.45 36.17
N GLY A 511 20.23 20.73 35.19
CA GLY A 511 19.14 19.78 35.41
C GLY A 511 17.74 20.41 35.38
N GLY A 512 17.62 21.65 34.91
CA GLY A 512 16.35 22.30 34.61
C GLY A 512 15.73 21.84 33.30
N ARG A 513 14.54 22.37 33.00
CA ARG A 513 13.70 21.97 31.85
C ARG A 513 13.96 22.78 30.59
N ASN A 514 14.17 24.09 30.77
CA ASN A 514 14.11 25.06 29.70
C ASN A 514 15.52 25.42 29.19
N VAL A 515 15.82 24.93 27.97
CA VAL A 515 17.06 25.21 27.24
C VAL A 515 16.86 26.37 26.26
N MET A 516 17.75 27.37 26.34
CA MET A 516 17.83 28.50 25.41
C MET A 516 18.96 28.29 24.39
N LYS A 517 18.77 28.74 23.15
CA LYS A 517 19.66 28.53 22.01
C LYS A 517 20.08 29.86 21.36
N SER A 518 21.32 29.95 20.88
CA SER A 518 21.78 31.04 20.00
C SER A 518 21.29 30.87 18.57
N GLU A 519 21.22 31.94 17.79
CA GLU A 519 21.09 31.79 16.34
C GLU A 519 22.22 30.91 15.74
N ASP A 520 21.92 30.26 14.62
CA ASP A 520 22.81 29.35 13.89
C ASP A 520 23.87 30.07 13.02
N THR A 521 24.95 29.34 12.69
CA THR A 521 26.05 29.70 11.78
C THR A 521 26.30 28.55 10.78
N GLU A 522 26.65 28.85 9.51
CA GLU A 522 26.79 27.89 8.38
C GLU A 522 28.26 27.73 7.90
N VAL A 523 28.75 26.52 7.54
CA VAL A 523 30.19 26.20 7.22
C VAL A 523 30.39 25.18 6.04
N GLN A 524 31.44 25.26 5.18
CA GLN A 524 31.59 24.59 3.82
C GLN A 524 32.83 23.63 3.53
N VAL A 525 32.82 22.60 2.59
CA VAL A 525 33.90 21.53 2.25
C VAL A 525 33.91 20.80 0.78
N ASP A 526 34.94 20.00 0.28
CA ASP A 526 35.37 19.59 -1.18
C ASP A 526 35.62 18.04 -1.73
N PRO A 527 35.78 17.69 -3.10
CA PRO A 527 35.96 16.30 -3.79
C PRO A 527 36.92 16.02 -5.11
N VAL A 528 37.09 14.77 -5.73
CA VAL A 528 38.03 14.33 -6.92
C VAL A 528 37.69 13.00 -7.82
N LEU A 529 38.29 12.65 -9.05
CA LEU A 529 38.06 11.42 -9.99
C LEU A 529 39.08 11.08 -11.23
N ILE A 530 39.25 9.83 -11.86
CA ILE A 530 40.02 9.44 -13.19
C ILE A 530 39.87 7.98 -13.92
N THR A 531 39.70 7.79 -15.29
CA THR A 531 39.01 6.60 -16.03
C THR A 531 39.73 5.64 -17.11
N MET A 532 39.07 4.56 -17.70
CA MET A 532 39.53 3.45 -18.68
C MET A 532 38.46 2.89 -19.75
N PRO A 533 38.65 1.83 -20.65
CA PRO A 533 37.79 1.39 -21.85
C PRO A 533 37.26 -0.12 -22.09
N ALA A 534 36.33 -0.48 -23.04
CA ALA A 534 35.32 -1.63 -23.04
C ALA A 534 35.48 -3.05 -23.79
N PRO A 535 34.61 -4.11 -23.53
CA PRO A 535 34.57 -5.51 -24.12
C PRO A 535 33.45 -5.88 -25.17
N GLN A 536 33.22 -7.18 -25.56
CA GLN A 536 32.35 -7.63 -26.72
C GLN A 536 31.53 -8.98 -26.57
N VAL A 537 30.41 -9.18 -27.34
CA VAL A 537 29.50 -10.40 -27.42
C VAL A 537 28.71 -10.57 -28.76
N ASP A 538 28.01 -11.71 -28.99
CA ASP A 538 27.22 -12.12 -30.20
C ASP A 538 25.67 -11.93 -30.11
N LEU A 539 24.94 -11.80 -31.25
CA LEU A 539 23.52 -11.36 -31.32
C LEU A 539 22.61 -12.02 -32.40
N TYR A 540 21.29 -12.06 -32.17
CA TYR A 540 20.24 -12.30 -33.18
C TYR A 540 19.51 -10.99 -33.49
N GLY A 541 19.65 -10.48 -34.72
CA GLY A 541 19.21 -9.12 -35.05
C GLY A 541 20.04 -8.10 -34.26
N SER A 542 19.43 -7.46 -33.26
CA SER A 542 20.10 -6.58 -32.29
C SER A 542 20.09 -7.10 -30.85
N LEU A 543 19.56 -8.30 -30.61
CA LEU A 543 19.23 -8.84 -29.28
C LEU A 543 20.10 -10.05 -28.92
N ILE A 544 20.45 -10.21 -27.64
CA ILE A 544 20.91 -11.50 -27.10
C ILE A 544 19.66 -12.36 -26.87
N SER A 545 19.40 -13.34 -27.74
CA SER A 545 18.18 -14.17 -27.66
C SER A 545 18.46 -15.63 -27.32
N CYS A 546 17.42 -16.48 -27.23
CA CYS A 546 17.58 -17.94 -27.14
C CYS A 546 18.39 -18.56 -28.32
N ARG A 547 18.68 -17.80 -29.38
CA ARG A 547 19.58 -18.19 -30.49
C ARG A 547 21.01 -17.67 -30.34
N SER A 548 21.30 -16.82 -29.36
CA SER A 548 22.62 -16.21 -29.09
C SER A 548 23.41 -16.92 -27.98
N LEU A 549 22.82 -17.90 -27.30
CA LEU A 549 23.40 -18.58 -26.13
C LEU A 549 23.85 -20.01 -26.49
N THR A 550 24.87 -20.51 -25.79
CA THR A 550 25.43 -21.86 -26.04
C THR A 550 24.39 -22.96 -25.75
N ARG A 551 23.80 -23.54 -26.80
CA ARG A 551 22.69 -24.51 -26.69
C ARG A 551 23.05 -25.70 -25.78
N GLY A 552 22.44 -25.76 -24.60
CA GLY A 552 22.56 -26.86 -23.64
C GLY A 552 23.06 -26.42 -22.26
N THR A 553 23.93 -25.40 -22.19
CA THR A 553 24.33 -24.75 -20.93
C THR A 553 23.77 -23.33 -20.79
N TRP A 554 23.47 -22.70 -21.95
CA TRP A 554 22.92 -21.36 -22.12
C TRP A 554 23.80 -20.22 -21.58
N GLU A 555 25.10 -20.46 -21.42
CA GLU A 555 26.09 -19.44 -21.07
C GLU A 555 26.31 -18.42 -22.20
N LEU A 556 26.84 -17.24 -21.83
CA LEU A 556 27.16 -16.12 -22.70
C LEU A 556 28.68 -15.91 -22.73
N PRO A 557 29.35 -16.25 -23.85
CA PRO A 557 30.76 -15.97 -24.05
C PRO A 557 31.03 -14.46 -24.12
N VAL A 558 32.17 -14.04 -23.56
CA VAL A 558 32.60 -12.63 -23.53
C VAL A 558 34.09 -12.55 -23.84
N THR A 559 34.46 -11.70 -24.80
CA THR A 559 35.86 -11.42 -25.16
C THR A 559 36.34 -10.12 -24.50
N VAL A 560 37.50 -10.17 -23.85
CA VAL A 560 38.12 -9.03 -23.12
C VAL A 560 39.46 -8.64 -23.76
N PRO A 561 39.70 -7.36 -24.10
CA PRO A 561 40.98 -6.89 -24.66
C PRO A 561 42.06 -6.69 -23.58
N ILE A 562 43.33 -6.94 -23.93
CA ILE A 562 44.47 -6.79 -23.01
C ILE A 562 45.29 -5.52 -23.33
N ASP A 563 45.28 -4.54 -22.41
CA ASP A 563 46.34 -3.50 -22.33
C ASP A 563 47.51 -4.03 -21.51
N VAL A 564 48.61 -4.38 -22.18
CA VAL A 564 49.82 -4.96 -21.58
C VAL A 564 50.55 -4.04 -20.58
N SER A 565 50.23 -2.74 -20.53
CA SER A 565 50.86 -1.75 -19.65
C SER A 565 50.33 -1.86 -18.21
N TYR A 566 49.04 -2.19 -18.08
CA TYR A 566 48.34 -2.34 -16.80
C TYR A 566 47.96 -3.81 -16.53
N MET A 567 47.89 -4.65 -17.57
CA MET A 567 47.52 -6.08 -17.51
C MET A 567 48.59 -7.01 -18.15
N PRO A 568 49.86 -6.98 -17.70
CA PRO A 568 50.86 -7.97 -18.10
C PRO A 568 50.52 -9.39 -17.62
N ALA A 569 51.22 -10.40 -18.15
CA ALA A 569 51.05 -11.79 -17.72
C ALA A 569 51.22 -11.95 -16.20
N GLY A 570 50.31 -12.67 -15.57
CA GLY A 570 50.21 -12.80 -14.12
C GLY A 570 49.44 -11.68 -13.41
N THR A 571 49.02 -10.62 -14.10
CA THR A 571 48.01 -9.68 -13.55
C THR A 571 46.67 -10.39 -13.38
N VAL A 572 45.97 -9.98 -12.32
CA VAL A 572 44.64 -10.46 -11.95
C VAL A 572 43.64 -9.40 -12.39
N VAL A 573 42.91 -9.66 -13.47
CA VAL A 573 41.92 -8.74 -14.05
C VAL A 573 40.54 -9.15 -13.54
N THR A 574 39.81 -8.22 -12.92
CA THR A 574 38.42 -8.50 -12.51
C THR A 574 37.48 -8.16 -13.65
N LEU A 575 36.97 -9.18 -14.36
CA LEU A 575 35.85 -9.01 -15.28
C LEU A 575 34.59 -8.80 -14.45
N LYS A 576 33.77 -7.82 -14.83
CA LYS A 576 32.51 -7.51 -14.19
C LYS A 576 31.38 -7.47 -15.21
N SER A 577 30.24 -8.03 -14.82
CA SER A 577 28.98 -7.71 -15.48
C SER A 577 27.94 -7.36 -14.45
N GLN A 578 26.92 -6.66 -14.91
CA GLN A 578 25.72 -6.41 -14.13
C GLN A 578 24.58 -6.41 -15.15
N GLY A 579 23.58 -7.26 -14.98
CA GLY A 579 22.31 -7.08 -15.66
C GLY A 579 21.66 -5.80 -15.16
N TYR A 580 21.12 -5.01 -16.07
CA TYR A 580 20.30 -3.84 -15.77
C TYR A 580 18.87 -4.07 -16.22
N GLU A 581 17.94 -3.36 -15.60
CA GLU A 581 16.50 -3.50 -15.86
C GLU A 581 16.07 -2.82 -17.16
N ASP A 582 16.90 -1.93 -17.73
CA ASP A 582 16.59 -1.11 -18.90
C ASP A 582 17.85 -0.62 -19.63
N GLY A 583 17.66 -0.03 -20.82
CA GLY A 583 18.71 0.53 -21.67
C GLY A 583 19.28 1.89 -21.24
N THR A 584 19.03 2.35 -20.01
CA THR A 584 19.68 3.55 -19.43
C THR A 584 20.84 3.19 -18.50
N GLY A 585 20.94 1.95 -18.03
CA GLY A 585 22.04 1.50 -17.18
C GLY A 585 21.97 2.05 -15.75
N THR A 586 20.77 2.30 -15.24
CA THR A 586 20.54 2.88 -13.90
C THR A 586 19.96 1.88 -12.88
N GLY A 587 18.97 1.04 -13.25
CA GLY A 587 18.44 -0.02 -12.38
C GLY A 587 19.23 -1.32 -12.49
N MET A 588 19.90 -1.77 -11.42
CA MET A 588 20.67 -3.03 -11.39
C MET A 588 19.81 -4.25 -11.02
N VAL A 589 19.95 -5.35 -11.76
CA VAL A 589 19.34 -6.66 -11.49
C VAL A 589 20.19 -7.43 -10.47
N GLY A 590 19.84 -7.37 -9.19
CA GLY A 590 20.58 -8.04 -8.11
C GLY A 590 20.77 -9.55 -8.36
N GLY A 591 21.95 -10.08 -8.03
CA GLY A 591 22.34 -11.47 -8.27
C GLY A 591 22.97 -11.71 -9.65
N THR A 592 22.73 -10.83 -10.63
CA THR A 592 23.39 -10.85 -11.95
C THR A 592 24.68 -10.03 -11.98
N ASP A 593 25.08 -9.49 -10.84
CA ASP A 593 26.45 -9.03 -10.58
C ASP A 593 27.41 -10.21 -10.80
N PHE A 594 28.16 -10.19 -11.90
CA PHE A 594 29.30 -11.06 -12.08
C PHE A 594 30.54 -10.28 -11.65
N THR A 595 31.37 -10.89 -10.83
CA THR A 595 32.72 -10.39 -10.54
C THR A 595 33.62 -11.60 -10.39
N ASP A 596 34.48 -11.83 -11.37
CA ASP A 596 35.43 -12.93 -11.34
C ASP A 596 36.79 -12.49 -11.86
N THR A 597 37.84 -13.18 -11.43
CA THR A 597 39.22 -12.78 -11.61
C THR A 597 39.96 -13.71 -12.54
N HIS A 598 40.21 -13.26 -13.76
CA HIS A 598 41.11 -13.98 -14.66
C HIS A 598 42.57 -13.65 -14.36
N ARG A 599 43.43 -14.67 -14.41
CA ARG A 599 44.89 -14.51 -14.34
C ARG A 599 45.45 -14.64 -15.74
N VAL A 600 45.73 -13.48 -16.35
CA VAL A 600 46.23 -13.38 -17.72
C VAL A 600 47.48 -14.25 -17.91
N THR A 601 47.46 -15.15 -18.88
CA THR A 601 48.57 -16.04 -19.23
C THR A 601 49.41 -15.50 -20.40
N ASP A 602 50.64 -16.00 -20.55
CA ASP A 602 51.53 -15.62 -21.66
C ASP A 602 50.92 -15.91 -23.05
N ALA A 603 50.06 -16.93 -23.15
CA ALA A 603 49.36 -17.28 -24.38
C ALA A 603 48.29 -16.24 -24.75
N GLU A 604 47.57 -15.70 -23.77
CA GLU A 604 46.52 -14.69 -23.97
C GLU A 604 47.12 -13.30 -24.24
N VAL A 605 48.24 -12.94 -23.58
CA VAL A 605 49.04 -11.77 -23.96
C VAL A 605 49.50 -11.86 -25.41
N THR A 606 49.79 -13.07 -25.90
CA THR A 606 50.15 -13.32 -27.31
C THR A 606 48.94 -13.27 -28.26
N ALA A 607 47.74 -13.63 -27.79
CA ALA A 607 46.49 -13.53 -28.55
C ALA A 607 45.89 -12.11 -28.57
N GLY A 608 46.25 -11.25 -27.59
CA GLY A 608 45.73 -9.90 -27.42
C GLY A 608 44.36 -9.82 -26.72
N VAL A 609 43.73 -10.96 -26.47
CA VAL A 609 42.44 -11.14 -25.80
C VAL A 609 42.46 -12.37 -24.91
N PHE A 610 41.51 -12.44 -23.98
CA PHE A 610 41.03 -13.68 -23.39
C PHE A 610 39.51 -13.75 -23.48
N GLU A 611 38.95 -14.95 -23.40
CA GLU A 611 37.51 -15.18 -23.27
C GLU A 611 37.21 -15.64 -21.85
N HIS A 612 36.15 -15.11 -21.24
CA HIS A 612 35.72 -15.53 -19.89
C HIS A 612 34.19 -15.43 -19.75
N ASP A 613 33.53 -16.59 -19.75
CA ASP A 613 32.07 -16.69 -19.84
C ASP A 613 31.36 -16.16 -18.59
N ILE A 614 30.30 -15.36 -18.81
CA ILE A 614 29.39 -14.94 -17.73
C ILE A 614 28.54 -16.14 -17.34
N GLN A 615 28.79 -16.67 -16.14
CA GLN A 615 28.27 -17.99 -15.74
C GLN A 615 27.88 -18.03 -14.24
N PRO A 616 26.95 -18.92 -13.84
CA PRO A 616 26.13 -19.78 -14.69
C PRO A 616 24.87 -19.06 -15.22
N TYR A 617 24.31 -19.57 -16.33
CA TYR A 617 23.08 -19.04 -16.96
C TYR A 617 21.98 -18.68 -15.95
N MET A 618 21.61 -19.64 -15.10
CA MET A 618 20.47 -19.54 -14.17
C MET A 618 20.52 -18.34 -13.21
N THR A 619 21.71 -17.83 -12.86
CA THR A 619 21.87 -16.72 -11.91
C THR A 619 22.44 -15.45 -12.53
N LYS A 620 23.22 -15.55 -13.61
CA LYS A 620 23.89 -14.39 -14.22
C LYS A 620 23.28 -13.88 -15.52
N ILE A 621 22.55 -14.71 -16.28
CA ILE A 621 21.99 -14.34 -17.60
C ILE A 621 20.47 -14.45 -17.60
N ARG A 622 19.94 -15.61 -17.19
CA ARG A 622 18.50 -15.87 -17.13
C ARG A 622 17.72 -14.80 -16.38
N PRO A 623 18.17 -14.23 -15.23
CA PRO A 623 17.41 -13.18 -14.54
C PRO A 623 17.51 -11.79 -15.17
N ILE A 624 18.41 -11.58 -16.15
CA ILE A 624 18.56 -10.32 -16.88
C ILE A 624 17.35 -10.10 -17.78
N GLN A 625 16.96 -11.09 -18.59
CA GLN A 625 15.59 -11.16 -19.08
C GLN A 625 14.70 -11.40 -17.84
N PRO A 626 13.89 -10.45 -17.39
CA PRO A 626 12.97 -10.74 -16.30
C PRO A 626 11.98 -11.83 -16.71
N ALA A 627 11.50 -12.60 -15.72
CA ALA A 627 10.34 -13.46 -15.90
C ALA A 627 9.13 -12.63 -16.37
N HIS A 628 8.32 -13.15 -17.28
CA HIS A 628 7.34 -12.33 -18.00
C HIS A 628 6.33 -11.67 -17.06
N GLY A 629 5.83 -12.41 -16.06
CA GLY A 629 4.85 -11.93 -15.08
C GLY A 629 5.30 -10.73 -14.25
N THR A 630 6.60 -10.38 -14.28
CA THR A 630 7.11 -9.18 -13.59
C THR A 630 6.89 -7.87 -14.34
N GLY A 631 6.72 -7.90 -15.66
CA GLY A 631 6.56 -6.70 -16.50
C GLY A 631 7.75 -5.73 -16.51
N ALA A 632 8.93 -6.11 -16.01
CA ALA A 632 10.14 -5.32 -16.20
C ALA A 632 10.58 -5.37 -17.68
N PRO A 633 11.28 -4.35 -18.21
CA PRO A 633 11.76 -4.36 -19.60
C PRO A 633 12.70 -5.53 -19.87
N ARG A 634 12.86 -5.88 -21.16
CA ARG A 634 13.99 -6.70 -21.64
C ARG A 634 15.28 -6.12 -21.05
N GLY A 635 15.91 -6.86 -20.12
CA GLY A 635 17.05 -6.34 -19.39
C GLY A 635 18.26 -6.16 -20.30
N TRP A 636 19.13 -5.25 -19.91
CA TRP A 636 20.34 -4.93 -20.65
C TRP A 636 21.55 -5.42 -19.87
N ILE A 637 22.34 -6.32 -20.44
CA ILE A 637 23.60 -6.73 -19.81
C ILE A 637 24.64 -5.64 -20.02
N LYS A 638 25.22 -5.15 -18.91
CA LYS A 638 26.40 -4.30 -18.91
C LYS A 638 27.63 -5.13 -18.58
N ILE A 639 28.73 -4.92 -19.31
CA ILE A 639 29.99 -5.64 -19.12
C ILE A 639 31.17 -4.66 -19.17
N TRP A 640 32.04 -4.72 -18.17
CA TRP A 640 33.22 -3.87 -18.01
C TRP A 640 34.28 -4.60 -17.17
N TYR A 641 35.46 -4.02 -16.96
CA TYR A 641 36.48 -4.62 -16.08
C TYR A 641 37.18 -3.57 -15.21
N THR A 642 37.89 -4.05 -14.19
CA THR A 642 38.71 -3.20 -13.31
C THR A 642 40.11 -3.78 -13.14
N VAL A 643 41.13 -2.90 -13.23
CA VAL A 643 42.55 -3.25 -13.15
C VAL A 643 43.18 -2.65 -11.90
N PRO A 644 43.96 -3.40 -11.10
CA PRO A 644 44.58 -2.86 -9.88
C PRO A 644 45.47 -1.65 -10.16
N GLY A 645 45.24 -0.55 -9.42
CA GLY A 645 46.04 0.68 -9.52
C GLY A 645 45.48 1.76 -10.47
N VAL A 646 44.33 1.54 -11.09
CA VAL A 646 43.59 2.57 -11.86
C VAL A 646 42.29 2.93 -11.12
N PRO A 647 41.94 4.22 -10.91
CA PRO A 647 40.88 4.58 -9.98
C PRO A 647 39.45 4.39 -10.51
N ASP A 648 39.10 4.83 -11.73
CA ASP A 648 37.79 4.51 -12.31
C ASP A 648 37.85 3.27 -13.25
N PRO A 649 36.72 2.60 -13.49
CA PRO A 649 36.66 1.37 -14.30
C PRO A 649 36.85 1.59 -15.81
N SER A 650 36.79 0.47 -16.52
CA SER A 650 36.68 0.44 -17.97
C SER A 650 35.35 1.02 -18.48
N GLU A 651 35.32 1.58 -19.71
CA GLU A 651 34.09 1.82 -20.46
C GLU A 651 33.27 0.53 -20.53
N GLU A 652 31.98 0.70 -20.79
CA GLU A 652 30.96 -0.31 -20.53
C GLU A 652 30.32 -0.76 -21.85
N LEU A 653 30.39 -2.06 -22.16
CA LEU A 653 29.53 -2.65 -23.20
C LEU A 653 28.10 -2.74 -22.67
N PHE A 654 27.09 -2.43 -23.49
CA PHE A 654 25.69 -2.48 -23.08
C PHE A 654 24.75 -3.00 -24.19
N LYS A 655 23.99 -4.08 -23.92
CA LYS A 655 23.11 -4.77 -24.90
C LYS A 655 21.85 -5.40 -24.29
N GLU A 656 20.75 -5.39 -25.04
CA GLU A 656 19.43 -5.94 -24.70
C GLU A 656 19.35 -7.47 -24.80
N VAL A 657 18.57 -8.10 -23.90
CA VAL A 657 18.40 -9.55 -23.77
C VAL A 657 16.92 -9.95 -23.93
N SER A 658 16.60 -10.99 -24.71
CA SER A 658 15.23 -11.43 -25.03
C SER A 658 15.07 -12.95 -25.10
N LEU A 659 14.56 -13.60 -24.04
CA LEU A 659 14.64 -15.06 -23.86
C LEU A 659 13.28 -15.79 -23.69
N LEU A 660 12.16 -15.24 -24.18
CA LEU A 660 10.81 -15.74 -23.86
C LEU A 660 9.95 -16.03 -25.11
N ASN A 661 9.27 -17.18 -25.13
CA ASN A 661 8.30 -17.53 -26.18
C ASN A 661 6.89 -16.92 -25.95
N SER A 662 5.93 -17.19 -26.84
CA SER A 662 4.54 -16.71 -26.72
C SER A 662 3.88 -17.08 -25.41
N SER A 663 3.97 -18.34 -24.99
CA SER A 663 3.40 -18.82 -23.72
C SER A 663 4.31 -18.53 -22.50
N TYR A 664 5.19 -17.54 -22.59
CA TYR A 664 6.07 -17.08 -21.52
C TYR A 664 6.94 -18.19 -20.89
N ASN A 665 7.56 -19.03 -21.72
CA ASN A 665 8.57 -19.99 -21.28
C ASN A 665 9.96 -19.48 -21.69
N TYR A 666 10.96 -19.73 -20.85
CA TYR A 666 12.36 -19.46 -21.20
C TYR A 666 12.88 -20.47 -22.23
N CYS A 667 14.11 -20.26 -22.72
CA CYS A 667 14.81 -21.13 -23.68
C CYS A 667 14.87 -22.62 -23.27
N GLU A 668 14.78 -22.93 -21.97
CA GLU A 668 14.73 -24.28 -21.42
C GLU A 668 13.33 -24.91 -21.31
N GLU A 669 12.30 -24.31 -21.94
CA GLU A 669 10.88 -24.75 -21.92
C GLU A 669 10.23 -24.80 -20.52
N ASN A 670 10.86 -24.20 -19.50
CA ASN A 670 10.23 -23.96 -18.20
C ASN A 670 9.40 -22.67 -18.22
N PRO A 671 8.19 -22.66 -17.62
CA PRO A 671 7.34 -21.48 -17.55
C PRO A 671 7.93 -20.39 -16.66
N THR A 672 7.62 -19.13 -16.96
CA THR A 672 7.93 -17.99 -16.09
C THR A 672 6.71 -17.61 -15.25
N LEU A 673 6.86 -17.68 -13.92
CA LEU A 673 6.00 -16.99 -12.96
C LEU A 673 6.39 -15.50 -12.90
#